data_AF-A0A926YFG9-F1
#
_entry.id   AF-A0A926YFG9-F1
#
_cell.length_a   1.000
_cell.length_b   1.000
_cell.length_c   1.000
_cell.angle_alpha   90.00
_cell.angle_beta   90.00
_cell.angle_gamma   90.00
#
_symmetry.space_group_name_H-M   'P 1'
#
loop_
_entity.id
_entity.type
_entity.pdbx_description
1 polymer ?
#
loop_
_entity_poly.entity_id
_entity_poly.type
_entity_poly.pdbx_seq_one_letter_code
_entity_poly.pdbx_strand_id
1 'polypeptide(L)'
;MTKLAILEIGDGDFDRGFLVRLRIEDNGTSPTVMAGKLPPAPLLPQQYENWKSSYRESELGSYRKLEPIKGQTTHISISESASELYLSLNEWLNSSYWQFQPIRDKLVETFSQKKEETRFIIQTDEFQLWRLPWHLWDLLDGRYNVEPSLSRLTIEKKEFVPKFLKSKVKILVILGDSTDINVEADLELLKDRLPDAYIQPLIASRREQLSDELWEQSWDILFFAGHSSSESENYQGKLYINETESITIEDLKHGLENAIKQGLCLAIFNSCDGLGLARDLASLQMPAIIVMRERVPDEAAQKFLQYFLKAFAEDQKSLRSSVREARKRLLESLDNEYPCASWLPTLFDNPAEEPPTWIGLRKRNEEAKKRQKLWQVLAISLMITTLLMGLRTFGIFQTSELQTYDRFMQLRPSEPADSRLLIVAADRDDLENDEGYLLPDAKIAKLIEKLAQYQPAVIGLNIYRDRPQQPGNEALSAQLKNNKHLITICNFTVNTKGIEPPPASPLEQVGFDNLPKDSNSIYRRYLLFRTLNPTSTFDACNTHYSFSFQIAYRYLHKQGIQCNYNIRNDLYFRNTVFERLKRHSGAYQNFDDKGSQILINYRATSDIARKLTVRDILNSQFEPNWIQGKIVLIGGDDIFQNYEFNTPIGPLKGLFVQAHVISQMISAVLDTRPLIWWLPLWGEGILIWFWSFFGGIIVWYLQKSPLRLFLATALALTILSLLCLGFFLQGAWLPLVPSAFALMTTGTVVAVASKFQTRS
;
A
#
# COMPACT_ATOMS: atom_id res chain seq x y z
N MET A 1 19.51 -13.83 -0.75
CA MET A 1 18.91 -14.96 0.01
C MET A 1 19.78 -16.15 -0.32
N THR A 2 20.27 -16.85 0.69
CA THR A 2 21.39 -17.80 0.58
C THR A 2 20.99 -19.07 -0.18
N LYS A 3 21.87 -19.52 -1.08
CA LYS A 3 21.72 -20.76 -1.84
C LYS A 3 21.84 -21.96 -0.89
N LEU A 4 20.99 -22.98 -1.03
CA LEU A 4 20.96 -24.16 -0.15
C LEU A 4 21.49 -25.39 -0.88
N ALA A 5 22.53 -26.02 -0.33
CA ALA A 5 23.12 -27.26 -0.84
C ALA A 5 23.09 -28.32 0.26
N ILE A 6 22.44 -29.45 0.00
CA ILE A 6 22.24 -30.53 0.97
C ILE A 6 22.85 -31.80 0.40
N LEU A 7 23.83 -32.34 1.10
CA LEU A 7 24.40 -33.66 0.84
C LEU A 7 23.73 -34.66 1.81
N GLU A 8 22.71 -35.35 1.32
CA GLU A 8 22.05 -36.44 2.03
C GLU A 8 22.93 -37.69 1.94
N ILE A 9 23.31 -38.26 3.08
CA ILE A 9 24.06 -39.51 3.19
C ILE A 9 23.18 -40.53 3.91
N GLY A 10 22.72 -41.52 3.14
CA GLY A 10 21.81 -42.57 3.61
C GLY A 10 22.54 -43.88 3.89
N ASP A 11 21.88 -44.99 3.55
CA ASP A 11 22.36 -46.36 3.83
C ASP A 11 23.79 -46.61 3.33
N GLY A 12 24.60 -47.25 4.20
CA GLY A 12 25.96 -47.66 3.93
C GLY A 12 26.78 -47.82 5.20
N ASP A 13 28.06 -48.09 5.03
CA ASP A 13 29.07 -48.15 6.08
C ASP A 13 30.44 -47.79 5.50
N PHE A 14 31.47 -47.66 6.34
CA PHE A 14 32.82 -47.34 5.88
C PHE A 14 33.47 -48.46 5.06
N ASP A 15 33.00 -49.70 5.13
CA ASP A 15 33.55 -50.84 4.37
C ASP A 15 32.99 -50.92 2.95
N ARG A 16 31.73 -50.51 2.76
CA ARG A 16 30.98 -50.64 1.50
C ARG A 16 30.75 -49.29 0.82
N GLY A 17 30.96 -48.19 1.52
CA GLY A 17 30.63 -46.84 1.09
C GLY A 17 29.16 -46.48 1.32
N PHE A 18 28.83 -45.19 1.20
CA PHE A 18 27.50 -44.65 1.52
C PHE A 18 26.76 -44.16 0.27
N LEU A 19 25.46 -44.46 0.17
CA LEU A 19 24.62 -43.84 -0.85
C LEU A 19 24.43 -42.36 -0.52
N VAL A 20 24.62 -41.51 -1.54
CA VAL A 20 24.50 -40.06 -1.37
C VAL A 20 23.54 -39.44 -2.38
N ARG A 21 22.89 -38.36 -1.96
CA ARG A 21 22.09 -37.50 -2.84
C ARG A 21 22.44 -36.04 -2.57
N LEU A 22 22.81 -35.32 -3.62
CA LEU A 22 23.01 -33.87 -3.57
C LEU A 22 21.73 -33.19 -4.04
N ARG A 23 21.17 -32.31 -3.20
CA ARG A 23 20.07 -31.40 -3.54
C ARG A 23 20.56 -29.97 -3.48
N ILE A 24 20.37 -29.20 -4.55
CA ILE A 24 20.70 -27.77 -4.60
C ILE A 24 19.42 -27.00 -4.92
N GLU A 25 19.10 -26.02 -4.07
CA GLU A 25 17.95 -25.13 -4.22
C GLU A 25 18.43 -23.71 -4.49
N ASP A 26 17.91 -23.11 -5.56
CA ASP A 26 18.20 -21.75 -5.99
C ASP A 26 16.90 -21.03 -6.36
N ASN A 27 16.81 -19.74 -6.04
CA ASN A 27 15.56 -18.98 -6.04
C ASN A 27 14.84 -19.05 -7.39
N GLY A 28 13.62 -19.59 -7.39
CA GLY A 28 12.75 -19.60 -8.57
C GLY A 28 13.08 -20.65 -9.63
N THR A 29 14.03 -21.55 -9.36
CA THR A 29 14.35 -22.69 -10.24
C THR A 29 14.02 -24.02 -9.56
N SER A 30 13.71 -25.04 -10.37
CA SER A 30 13.50 -26.39 -9.84
C SER A 30 14.79 -26.91 -9.18
N PRO A 31 14.69 -27.62 -8.03
CA PRO A 31 15.86 -28.10 -7.33
C PRO A 31 16.65 -29.07 -8.21
N THR A 32 17.97 -28.89 -8.25
CA THR A 32 18.86 -29.85 -8.91
C THR A 32 19.10 -31.00 -7.95
N VAL A 33 18.83 -32.24 -8.39
CA VAL A 33 19.02 -33.46 -7.58
C VAL A 33 19.96 -34.41 -8.32
N MET A 34 21.00 -34.87 -7.63
CA MET A 34 21.97 -35.83 -8.15
C MET A 34 22.13 -36.98 -7.16
N ALA A 35 22.09 -38.21 -7.63
CA ALA A 35 22.40 -39.39 -6.82
C ALA A 35 23.81 -39.89 -7.12
N GLY A 36 24.46 -40.46 -6.11
CA GLY A 36 25.81 -40.98 -6.20
C GLY A 36 26.12 -41.90 -5.03
N LYS A 37 27.40 -42.20 -4.86
CA LYS A 37 27.87 -43.05 -3.76
C LYS A 37 29.26 -42.61 -3.32
N LEU A 38 29.44 -42.34 -2.04
CA LEU A 38 30.76 -42.18 -1.41
C LEU A 38 31.48 -43.54 -1.42
N PRO A 39 32.76 -43.62 -1.79
CA PRO A 39 33.48 -44.89 -1.79
C PRO A 39 33.70 -45.43 -0.37
N PRO A 40 34.09 -46.71 -0.22
CA PRO A 40 34.61 -47.25 1.03
C PRO A 40 35.80 -46.44 1.58
N ALA A 41 35.86 -46.28 2.90
CA ALA A 41 36.99 -45.74 3.66
C ALA A 41 37.14 -46.47 5.01
N PRO A 42 37.49 -47.77 5.00
CA PRO A 42 37.46 -48.63 6.20
C PRO A 42 38.46 -48.20 7.29
N LEU A 43 39.52 -47.47 6.93
CA LEU A 43 40.54 -46.98 7.87
C LEU A 43 40.12 -45.70 8.60
N LEU A 44 39.17 -44.94 8.05
CA LEU A 44 38.82 -43.62 8.57
C LEU A 44 38.26 -43.65 10.01
N PRO A 45 37.39 -44.61 10.39
CA PRO A 45 36.95 -44.74 11.78
C PRO A 45 38.11 -45.01 12.75
N GLN A 46 39.05 -45.88 12.36
CA GLN A 46 40.21 -46.20 13.19
C GLN A 46 41.13 -45.00 13.35
N GLN A 47 41.36 -44.24 12.28
CA GLN A 47 42.19 -43.03 12.31
C GLN A 47 41.54 -41.93 13.16
N TYR A 48 40.22 -41.81 13.12
CA TYR A 48 39.49 -40.93 14.03
C TYR A 48 39.71 -41.33 15.49
N GLU A 49 39.58 -42.62 15.83
CA GLU A 49 39.83 -43.10 17.19
C GLU A 49 41.29 -42.91 17.61
N ASN A 50 42.27 -43.10 16.71
CA ASN A 50 43.69 -42.83 16.99
C ASN A 50 43.94 -41.35 17.32
N TRP A 51 43.37 -40.44 16.52
CA TRP A 51 43.44 -39.00 16.78
C TRP A 51 42.75 -38.65 18.11
N LYS A 52 41.54 -39.16 18.33
CA LYS A 52 40.76 -38.93 19.54
C LYS A 52 41.50 -39.38 20.80
N SER A 53 42.11 -40.56 20.78
CA SER A 53 42.93 -41.05 21.90
C SER A 53 44.13 -40.15 22.14
N SER A 54 44.87 -39.80 21.08
CA SER A 54 46.04 -38.90 21.17
C SER A 54 45.66 -37.53 21.75
N TYR A 55 44.52 -36.98 21.31
CA TYR A 55 43.98 -35.71 21.79
C TYR A 55 43.61 -35.78 23.28
N ARG A 56 42.82 -36.79 23.69
CA ARG A 56 42.35 -36.95 25.07
C ARG A 56 43.48 -37.24 26.07
N GLU A 57 44.49 -38.00 25.67
CA GLU A 57 45.65 -38.28 26.52
C GLU A 57 46.47 -37.03 26.82
N SER A 58 46.53 -36.08 25.88
CA SER A 58 47.23 -34.80 26.07
C SER A 58 46.54 -33.88 27.08
N GLU A 59 45.21 -33.88 27.13
CA GLU A 59 44.44 -33.12 28.13
C GLU A 59 44.68 -33.65 29.55
N LEU A 60 44.83 -34.98 29.70
CA LEU A 60 45.17 -35.63 30.97
C LEU A 60 46.61 -35.30 31.43
N GLY A 61 47.52 -34.97 30.50
CA GLY A 61 48.91 -34.62 30.78
C GLY A 61 49.12 -33.20 31.34
N SER A 62 48.27 -32.24 30.98
CA SER A 62 48.39 -30.83 31.42
C SER A 62 48.21 -30.62 32.94
N TYR A 63 47.68 -31.61 33.68
CA TYR A 63 47.60 -31.56 35.15
C TYR A 63 48.89 -31.96 35.88
N ARG A 64 49.92 -32.48 35.18
CA ARG A 64 51.21 -32.83 35.79
C ARG A 64 52.39 -32.31 34.96
N LYS A 65 52.81 -31.07 35.24
CA LYS A 65 54.15 -30.57 34.91
C LYS A 65 55.22 -31.36 35.68
N LEU A 66 55.67 -32.49 35.13
CA LEU A 66 56.97 -33.10 35.45
C LEU A 66 57.57 -33.67 34.15
N GLU A 67 58.90 -33.61 34.05
CA GLU A 67 59.72 -33.95 32.88
C GLU A 67 59.29 -35.22 32.13
N PRO A 68 59.47 -35.28 30.79
CA PRO A 68 58.95 -36.37 29.98
C PRO A 68 59.64 -37.69 30.30
N ILE A 69 58.90 -38.60 30.94
CA ILE A 69 59.25 -40.02 31.05
C ILE A 69 58.98 -40.67 29.69
N LYS A 70 59.92 -41.49 29.19
CA LYS A 70 59.76 -42.25 27.94
C LYS A 70 58.43 -43.03 27.92
N GLY A 71 57.51 -42.61 27.05
CA GLY A 71 56.20 -43.24 26.87
C GLY A 71 55.00 -42.29 26.86
N GLN A 72 55.16 -40.99 27.13
CA GLN A 72 54.08 -40.01 26.99
C GLN A 72 53.86 -39.57 25.54
N THR A 73 52.58 -39.45 25.16
CA THR A 73 52.07 -38.82 23.93
C THR A 73 52.50 -37.36 23.90
N THR A 74 53.34 -36.97 22.93
CA THR A 74 53.81 -35.58 22.75
C THR A 74 52.92 -34.82 21.75
N HIS A 75 52.98 -33.49 21.70
CA HIS A 75 52.32 -32.69 20.64
C HIS A 75 52.62 -33.20 19.22
N ILE A 76 53.77 -33.84 19.02
CA ILE A 76 54.17 -34.48 17.75
C ILE A 76 53.21 -35.64 17.40
N SER A 77 52.83 -36.47 18.39
CA SER A 77 51.89 -37.59 18.19
C SER A 77 50.46 -37.14 17.86
N ILE A 78 50.02 -36.01 18.41
CA ILE A 78 48.72 -35.41 18.06
C ILE A 78 48.78 -34.87 16.63
N SER A 79 49.85 -34.14 16.29
CA SER A 79 50.05 -33.60 14.95
C SER A 79 50.14 -34.69 13.88
N GLU A 80 50.80 -35.81 14.17
CA GLU A 80 50.89 -36.98 13.28
C GLU A 80 49.51 -37.63 13.06
N SER A 81 48.80 -37.99 14.14
CA SER A 81 47.46 -38.60 14.03
C SER A 81 46.41 -37.66 13.43
N ALA A 82 46.49 -36.37 13.72
CA ALA A 82 45.68 -35.33 13.11
C ALA A 82 45.97 -35.21 11.60
N SER A 83 47.25 -35.22 11.21
CA SER A 83 47.66 -35.18 9.80
C SER A 83 47.17 -36.42 9.05
N GLU A 84 47.28 -37.60 9.65
CA GLU A 84 46.80 -38.85 9.07
C GLU A 84 45.27 -38.82 8.83
N LEU A 85 44.51 -38.38 9.84
CA LEU A 85 43.06 -38.22 9.71
C LEU A 85 42.69 -37.17 8.65
N TYR A 86 43.38 -36.02 8.64
CA TYR A 86 43.17 -34.97 7.65
C TYR A 86 43.41 -35.46 6.21
N LEU A 87 44.53 -36.15 6.00
CA LEU A 87 44.88 -36.70 4.69
C LEU A 87 43.87 -37.75 4.24
N SER A 88 43.50 -38.67 5.13
CA SER A 88 42.58 -39.77 4.81
C SER A 88 41.16 -39.27 4.56
N LEU A 89 40.70 -38.27 5.31
CA LEU A 89 39.42 -37.59 5.07
C LEU A 89 39.41 -36.95 3.68
N ASN A 90 40.47 -36.23 3.32
CA ASN A 90 40.57 -35.56 2.03
C ASN A 90 40.80 -36.53 0.87
N GLU A 91 41.52 -37.64 1.06
CA GLU A 91 41.64 -38.69 0.05
C GLU A 91 40.27 -39.33 -0.24
N TRP A 92 39.49 -39.59 0.81
CA TRP A 92 38.14 -40.12 0.68
C TRP A 92 37.20 -39.15 -0.06
N LEU A 93 37.15 -37.89 0.38
CA LEU A 93 36.26 -36.86 -0.18
C LEU A 93 36.73 -36.29 -1.53
N ASN A 94 37.99 -36.47 -1.91
CA ASN A 94 38.52 -36.09 -3.23
C ASN A 94 38.78 -37.30 -4.13
N SER A 95 38.31 -38.48 -3.74
CA SER A 95 38.42 -39.69 -4.54
C SER A 95 37.88 -39.48 -5.96
N SER A 96 38.60 -39.99 -6.96
CA SER A 96 38.11 -40.04 -8.35
C SER A 96 37.07 -41.14 -8.56
N TYR A 97 36.32 -41.48 -7.51
CA TYR A 97 35.30 -42.51 -7.56
C TYR A 97 34.15 -42.02 -8.43
N TRP A 98 33.89 -42.73 -9.53
CA TRP A 98 33.01 -42.29 -10.62
C TRP A 98 31.57 -41.96 -10.17
N GLN A 99 31.10 -42.52 -9.05
CA GLN A 99 29.77 -42.22 -8.48
C GLN A 99 29.76 -40.99 -7.56
N PHE A 100 30.91 -40.52 -7.09
CA PHE A 100 31.01 -39.35 -6.20
C PHE A 100 31.59 -38.12 -6.89
N GLN A 101 32.53 -38.30 -7.82
CA GLN A 101 33.18 -37.21 -8.53
C GLN A 101 32.19 -36.19 -9.14
N PRO A 102 31.09 -36.60 -9.82
CA PRO A 102 30.11 -35.64 -10.35
C PRO A 102 29.42 -34.78 -9.27
N ILE A 103 29.18 -35.34 -8.08
CA ILE A 103 28.60 -34.61 -6.94
C ILE A 103 29.59 -33.56 -6.44
N ARG A 104 30.86 -33.93 -6.29
CA ARG A 104 31.92 -33.01 -5.89
C ARG A 104 32.09 -31.87 -6.89
N ASP A 105 32.13 -32.18 -8.20
CA ASP A 105 32.28 -31.17 -9.24
C ASP A 105 31.10 -30.19 -9.24
N LYS A 106 29.87 -30.68 -8.97
CA LYS A 106 28.70 -29.82 -8.81
C LYS A 106 28.77 -28.93 -7.56
N LEU A 107 29.32 -29.44 -6.45
CA LEU A 107 29.56 -28.64 -5.25
C LEU A 107 30.59 -27.54 -5.52
N VAL A 108 31.68 -27.83 -6.24
CA VAL A 108 32.68 -26.85 -6.68
C VAL A 108 32.02 -25.74 -7.51
N GLU A 109 31.22 -26.12 -8.52
CA GLU A 109 30.47 -25.17 -9.35
C GLU A 109 29.54 -24.29 -8.50
N THR A 110 28.83 -24.90 -7.56
CA THR A 110 27.88 -24.21 -6.68
C THR A 110 28.56 -23.20 -5.77
N PHE A 111 29.67 -23.58 -5.14
CA PHE A 111 30.41 -22.71 -4.23
C PHE A 111 31.17 -21.59 -4.95
N SER A 112 31.52 -21.78 -6.22
CA SER A 112 32.27 -20.81 -7.04
C SER A 112 31.44 -19.61 -7.54
N GLN A 113 30.11 -19.68 -7.44
CA GLN A 113 29.21 -18.62 -7.90
C GLN A 113 29.26 -17.42 -6.94
N LYS A 114 30.05 -16.39 -7.27
CA LYS A 114 30.35 -15.25 -6.38
C LYS A 114 29.13 -14.37 -6.06
N LYS A 115 28.77 -14.27 -4.76
CA LYS A 115 28.49 -13.03 -3.98
C LYS A 115 27.81 -13.31 -2.63
N GLU A 116 27.16 -14.46 -2.44
CA GLU A 116 26.37 -14.77 -1.24
C GLU A 116 26.89 -16.01 -0.50
N GLU A 117 26.64 -16.10 0.80
CA GLU A 117 26.93 -17.28 1.62
C GLU A 117 26.12 -18.49 1.11
N THR A 118 26.76 -19.64 0.90
CA THR A 118 26.05 -20.89 0.55
C THR A 118 25.84 -21.72 1.80
N ARG A 119 24.58 -22.09 2.04
CA ARG A 119 24.16 -22.94 3.14
C ARG A 119 24.42 -24.40 2.78
N PHE A 120 25.56 -24.94 3.21
CA PHE A 120 25.94 -26.33 2.96
C PHE A 120 25.62 -27.21 4.18
N ILE A 121 24.81 -28.26 3.96
CA ILE A 121 24.33 -29.15 5.03
C ILE A 121 24.65 -30.60 4.66
N ILE A 122 25.25 -31.32 5.60
CA ILE A 122 25.44 -32.77 5.53
C ILE A 122 24.33 -33.40 6.35
N GLN A 123 23.45 -34.13 5.67
CA GLN A 123 22.24 -34.67 6.26
C GLN A 123 22.36 -36.19 6.37
N THR A 124 22.45 -36.72 7.60
CA THR A 124 22.65 -38.14 7.85
C THR A 124 22.22 -38.51 9.26
N ASP A 125 21.75 -39.75 9.46
CA ASP A 125 21.52 -40.31 10.80
C ASP A 125 22.67 -41.25 11.24
N GLU A 126 23.72 -41.41 10.43
CA GLU A 126 24.90 -42.19 10.79
C GLU A 126 25.80 -41.41 11.75
N PHE A 127 25.88 -41.89 13.00
CA PHE A 127 26.54 -41.19 14.09
C PHE A 127 28.06 -41.08 13.89
N GLN A 128 28.70 -42.07 13.27
CA GLN A 128 30.14 -41.99 12.98
C GLN A 128 30.48 -40.86 12.02
N LEU A 129 29.58 -40.52 11.08
CA LEU A 129 29.78 -39.39 10.17
C LEU A 129 29.67 -38.04 10.88
N TRP A 130 28.93 -37.93 11.97
CA TRP A 130 28.82 -36.68 12.74
C TRP A 130 30.11 -36.31 13.47
N ARG A 131 30.91 -37.33 13.80
CA ARG A 131 32.23 -37.17 14.45
C ARG A 131 33.27 -36.56 13.52
N LEU A 132 33.13 -36.73 12.21
CA LEU A 132 34.14 -36.28 11.27
C LEU A 132 34.25 -34.73 11.24
N PRO A 133 35.48 -34.19 11.14
CA PRO A 133 35.72 -32.75 11.08
C PRO A 133 35.47 -32.20 9.66
N TRP A 134 34.24 -32.29 9.14
CA TRP A 134 33.87 -31.91 7.76
C TRP A 134 34.38 -30.57 7.24
N HIS A 135 34.55 -29.58 8.11
CA HIS A 135 35.17 -28.28 7.79
C HIS A 135 36.62 -28.36 7.27
N LEU A 136 37.31 -29.47 7.50
CA LEU A 136 38.68 -29.73 7.01
C LEU A 136 38.71 -30.30 5.59
N TRP A 137 37.54 -30.49 4.97
CA TRP A 137 37.51 -30.80 3.56
C TRP A 137 38.12 -29.62 2.79
N ASP A 138 39.22 -29.87 2.10
CA ASP A 138 40.02 -28.89 1.36
C ASP A 138 39.21 -28.07 0.33
N LEU A 139 38.10 -28.62 -0.17
CA LEU A 139 37.12 -27.91 -0.98
C LEU A 139 36.59 -26.65 -0.27
N LEU A 140 36.45 -26.69 1.05
CA LEU A 140 35.92 -25.64 1.91
C LEU A 140 37.01 -24.71 2.48
N ASP A 141 38.29 -25.02 2.25
CA ASP A 141 39.41 -24.28 2.82
C ASP A 141 39.56 -22.88 2.20
N GLY A 142 38.94 -21.89 2.85
CA GLY A 142 39.13 -20.45 2.64
C GLY A 142 38.66 -19.85 1.31
N ARG A 143 38.49 -20.68 0.27
CA ARG A 143 38.16 -20.28 -1.11
C ARG A 143 36.71 -19.80 -1.26
N TYR A 144 35.80 -20.31 -0.44
CA TYR A 144 34.37 -20.04 -0.54
C TYR A 144 33.77 -19.60 0.79
N ASN A 145 32.69 -18.82 0.71
CA ASN A 145 31.95 -18.39 1.88
C ASN A 145 30.98 -19.48 2.36
N VAL A 146 31.51 -20.62 2.81
CA VAL A 146 30.74 -21.81 3.24
C VAL A 146 31.25 -22.28 4.61
N GLU A 147 30.34 -22.71 5.48
CA GLU A 147 30.63 -23.47 6.71
C GLU A 147 29.68 -24.69 6.70
N PRO A 148 30.20 -25.92 6.82
CA PRO A 148 29.35 -27.11 6.83
C PRO A 148 28.59 -27.23 8.14
N SER A 149 27.31 -27.60 8.04
CA SER A 149 26.47 -27.93 9.20
C SER A 149 25.91 -29.34 9.07
N LEU A 150 25.61 -30.00 10.20
CA LEU A 150 25.01 -31.33 10.25
C LEU A 150 23.49 -31.25 10.40
N SER A 151 22.77 -32.29 9.97
CA SER A 151 21.33 -32.41 10.17
C SER A 151 20.87 -33.87 10.11
N ARG A 152 19.69 -34.17 10.67
CA ARG A 152 19.07 -35.50 10.61
C ARG A 152 18.37 -35.73 9.28
N LEU A 153 18.18 -37.00 8.87
CA LEU A 153 17.42 -37.29 7.64
C LEU A 153 15.94 -36.92 7.80
N THR A 154 15.35 -37.21 8.96
CA THR A 154 13.95 -36.88 9.25
C THR A 154 13.80 -35.45 9.73
N ILE A 155 13.17 -34.61 8.91
CA ILE A 155 12.91 -33.20 9.21
C ILE A 155 11.43 -32.88 9.02
N GLU A 156 10.90 -32.13 9.97
CA GLU A 156 9.56 -31.55 9.90
C GLU A 156 9.66 -30.04 10.13
N LYS A 157 8.91 -29.28 9.32
CA LYS A 157 8.74 -27.85 9.56
C LYS A 157 7.73 -27.65 10.70
N LYS A 158 8.13 -26.98 11.78
CA LYS A 158 7.22 -26.71 12.89
C LYS A 158 6.56 -25.35 12.71
N GLU A 159 5.24 -25.31 12.86
CA GLU A 159 4.51 -24.04 12.91
C GLU A 159 4.79 -23.35 14.25
N PHE A 160 5.47 -22.20 14.20
CA PHE A 160 5.72 -21.38 15.38
C PHE A 160 4.54 -20.46 15.67
N VAL A 161 4.23 -20.27 16.95
CA VAL A 161 3.26 -19.24 17.38
C VAL A 161 3.91 -17.85 17.20
N PRO A 162 3.36 -16.95 16.38
CA PRO A 162 3.90 -15.60 16.26
C PRO A 162 3.69 -14.83 17.57
N LYS A 163 4.78 -14.48 18.28
CA LYS A 163 4.73 -13.69 19.53
C LYS A 163 5.54 -12.39 19.45
N PHE A 164 5.00 -11.37 20.11
CA PHE A 164 5.26 -9.92 20.09
C PHE A 164 6.74 -9.47 20.04
N LEU A 165 6.92 -8.18 19.67
CA LEU A 165 8.21 -7.49 19.65
C LEU A 165 8.90 -7.60 21.01
N LYS A 166 10.05 -8.28 21.05
CA LYS A 166 10.94 -8.28 22.22
C LYS A 166 11.93 -7.13 22.08
N SER A 167 12.06 -6.30 23.11
CA SER A 167 13.10 -5.24 23.16
C SER A 167 14.49 -5.81 23.38
N LYS A 168 14.59 -7.04 23.91
CA LYS A 168 15.82 -7.74 24.22
C LYS A 168 15.76 -9.20 23.79
N VAL A 169 16.89 -9.77 23.38
CA VAL A 169 17.03 -11.23 23.14
C VAL A 169 17.04 -11.94 24.49
N LYS A 170 16.12 -12.88 24.73
CA LYS A 170 16.02 -13.64 25.98
C LYS A 170 16.87 -14.91 25.92
N ILE A 171 17.78 -15.06 26.86
CA ILE A 171 18.71 -16.19 26.93
C ILE A 171 18.55 -16.88 28.28
N LEU A 172 18.22 -18.17 28.24
CA LEU A 172 18.27 -19.03 29.41
C LEU A 172 19.67 -19.63 29.49
N VAL A 173 20.38 -19.37 30.57
CA VAL A 173 21.75 -19.85 30.80
C VAL A 173 21.70 -20.87 31.93
N ILE A 174 22.08 -22.11 31.63
CA ILE A 174 22.19 -23.19 32.59
C ILE A 174 23.66 -23.40 32.91
N LEU A 175 24.06 -23.13 34.16
CA LEU A 175 25.39 -23.39 34.67
C LEU A 175 25.31 -24.64 35.55
N GLY A 176 25.88 -25.73 35.03
CA GLY A 176 25.86 -27.06 35.63
C GLY A 176 26.95 -27.27 36.68
N ASP A 177 27.33 -28.54 36.87
CA ASP A 177 28.49 -28.91 37.67
C ASP A 177 29.76 -28.19 37.17
N SER A 178 30.41 -27.48 38.08
CA SER A 178 31.60 -26.65 37.85
C SER A 178 32.89 -27.27 38.37
N THR A 179 32.86 -28.54 38.79
CA THR A 179 34.06 -29.25 39.27
C THR A 179 35.17 -29.18 38.22
N ASP A 180 36.29 -28.54 38.56
CA ASP A 180 37.47 -28.35 37.69
C ASP A 180 37.26 -27.49 36.40
N ILE A 181 36.16 -26.74 36.27
CA ILE A 181 35.89 -25.83 35.14
C ILE A 181 35.33 -24.47 35.59
N ASN A 182 35.57 -23.39 34.84
CA ASN A 182 35.14 -22.04 35.20
C ASN A 182 33.89 -21.60 34.43
N VAL A 183 32.72 -22.07 34.88
CA VAL A 183 31.43 -21.73 34.26
C VAL A 183 31.01 -20.26 34.49
N GLU A 184 31.56 -19.61 35.51
CA GLU A 184 31.33 -18.18 35.76
C GLU A 184 31.93 -17.29 34.67
N ALA A 185 33.08 -17.67 34.10
CA ALA A 185 33.69 -16.94 32.98
C ALA A 185 32.79 -16.94 31.73
N ASP A 186 32.09 -18.04 31.46
CA ASP A 186 31.10 -18.09 30.37
C ASP A 186 29.93 -17.11 30.60
N LEU A 187 29.44 -17.02 31.84
CA LEU A 187 28.37 -16.08 32.20
C LEU A 187 28.81 -14.62 32.08
N GLU A 188 30.04 -14.30 32.49
CA GLU A 188 30.64 -12.96 32.32
C GLU A 188 30.72 -12.59 30.83
N LEU A 189 31.19 -13.50 29.97
CA LEU A 189 31.27 -13.28 28.52
C LEU A 189 29.90 -12.99 27.90
N LEU A 190 28.86 -13.73 28.30
CA LEU A 190 27.49 -13.49 27.83
C LEU A 190 26.98 -12.12 28.28
N LYS A 191 27.25 -11.69 29.52
CA LYS A 191 26.80 -10.40 30.05
C LYS A 191 27.53 -9.21 29.41
N ASP A 192 28.83 -9.33 29.17
CA ASP A 192 29.67 -8.24 28.65
C ASP A 192 29.45 -7.99 27.16
N ARG A 193 29.31 -9.06 26.36
CA ARG A 193 29.35 -8.97 24.89
C ARG A 193 28.01 -8.91 24.18
N LEU A 194 26.91 -9.24 24.85
CA LEU A 194 25.61 -9.33 24.19
C LEU A 194 24.83 -8.01 24.27
N PRO A 195 24.74 -7.24 23.16
CA PRO A 195 24.01 -5.98 23.15
C PRO A 195 22.50 -6.25 23.19
N ASP A 196 21.78 -5.56 24.06
CA ASP A 196 20.31 -5.67 24.16
C ASP A 196 19.84 -7.12 24.48
N ALA A 197 20.52 -7.83 25.37
CA ALA A 197 20.09 -9.15 25.85
C ALA A 197 19.49 -9.11 27.27
N TYR A 198 18.57 -10.04 27.53
CA TYR A 198 18.09 -10.41 28.86
C TYR A 198 18.62 -11.82 29.15
N ILE A 199 19.45 -11.94 30.18
CA ILE A 199 20.15 -13.18 30.52
C ILE A 199 19.60 -13.67 31.87
N GLN A 200 19.05 -14.88 31.88
CA GLN A 200 18.57 -15.55 33.09
C GLN A 200 19.50 -16.72 33.42
N PRO A 201 20.40 -16.57 34.40
CA PRO A 201 21.22 -17.68 34.86
C PRO A 201 20.47 -18.59 35.83
N LEU A 202 20.60 -19.90 35.62
CA LEU A 202 20.25 -20.97 36.53
C LEU A 202 21.55 -21.66 36.97
N ILE A 203 21.95 -21.44 38.22
CA ILE A 203 23.23 -21.90 38.76
C ILE A 203 22.95 -23.09 39.69
N ALA A 204 23.56 -24.25 39.42
CA ALA A 204 23.41 -25.46 40.23
C ALA A 204 21.94 -25.76 40.58
N SER A 205 21.02 -25.50 39.65
CA SER A 205 19.57 -25.59 39.87
C SER A 205 19.10 -27.04 39.94
N ARG A 206 17.91 -27.26 40.51
CA ARG A 206 17.22 -28.56 40.46
C ARG A 206 16.45 -28.72 39.14
N ARG A 207 16.18 -29.97 38.76
CA ARG A 207 15.36 -30.31 37.58
C ARG A 207 14.02 -29.58 37.52
N GLU A 208 13.32 -29.45 38.65
CA GLU A 208 12.01 -28.80 38.74
C GLU A 208 12.07 -27.34 38.26
N GLN A 209 13.04 -26.57 38.76
CA GLN A 209 13.21 -25.16 38.38
C GLN A 209 13.51 -24.98 36.89
N LEU A 210 14.34 -25.86 36.31
CA LEU A 210 14.62 -25.83 34.88
C LEU A 210 13.37 -26.16 34.05
N SER A 211 12.59 -27.15 34.50
CA SER A 211 11.31 -27.47 33.85
C SER A 211 10.36 -26.28 33.88
N ASP A 212 10.19 -25.63 35.04
CA ASP A 212 9.30 -24.47 35.19
C ASP A 212 9.71 -23.32 34.26
N GLU A 213 11.01 -23.01 34.16
CA GLU A 213 11.50 -21.97 33.25
C GLU A 213 11.24 -22.28 31.77
N LEU A 214 11.31 -23.56 31.37
CA LEU A 214 10.99 -23.99 30.01
C LEU A 214 9.48 -23.97 29.70
N TRP A 215 8.63 -24.05 30.72
CA TRP A 215 7.17 -24.01 30.58
C TRP A 215 6.60 -22.59 30.64
N GLU A 216 7.02 -21.82 31.64
CA GLU A 216 6.43 -20.53 32.00
C GLU A 216 6.98 -19.35 31.20
N GLN A 217 8.24 -19.42 30.79
CA GLN A 217 8.91 -18.36 30.07
C GLN A 217 9.11 -18.71 28.59
N SER A 218 9.40 -17.66 27.80
CA SER A 218 9.77 -17.81 26.39
C SER A 218 11.22 -17.39 26.20
N TRP A 219 12.01 -18.30 25.63
CA TRP A 219 13.44 -18.13 25.40
C TRP A 219 13.73 -18.04 23.92
N ASP A 220 14.74 -17.26 23.53
CA ASP A 220 15.22 -17.17 22.15
C ASP A 220 16.45 -18.08 21.96
N ILE A 221 17.32 -18.09 22.97
CA ILE A 221 18.55 -18.89 23.04
C ILE A 221 18.56 -19.69 24.35
N LEU A 222 18.99 -20.95 24.26
CA LEU A 222 19.34 -21.80 25.39
C LEU A 222 20.86 -21.96 25.40
N PHE A 223 21.51 -21.66 26.52
CA PHE A 223 22.94 -21.83 26.69
C PHE A 223 23.22 -22.77 27.86
N PHE A 224 24.15 -23.70 27.70
CA PHE A 224 24.61 -24.60 28.75
C PHE A 224 26.14 -24.58 28.84
N ALA A 225 26.67 -24.44 30.06
CA ALA A 225 28.07 -24.65 30.41
C ALA A 225 28.14 -25.52 31.67
N GLY A 226 29.01 -26.53 31.66
CA GLY A 226 29.06 -27.55 32.71
C GLY A 226 29.57 -28.89 32.17
N HIS A 227 29.64 -29.90 33.03
CA HIS A 227 29.92 -31.27 32.58
C HIS A 227 28.76 -31.86 31.78
N SER A 228 29.10 -32.61 30.73
CA SER A 228 28.18 -33.49 30.01
C SER A 228 28.87 -34.78 29.60
N SER A 229 28.09 -35.84 29.36
CA SER A 229 28.58 -37.12 28.88
C SER A 229 27.57 -37.79 27.96
N SER A 230 28.03 -38.59 26.99
CA SER A 230 27.16 -39.46 26.20
C SER A 230 27.32 -40.93 26.66
N GLU A 231 26.22 -41.65 26.87
CA GLU A 231 26.25 -43.10 27.15
C GLU A 231 26.74 -43.90 25.92
N SER A 232 27.56 -44.94 26.14
CA SER A 232 28.27 -45.65 25.06
C SER A 232 27.40 -46.56 24.19
N GLU A 233 26.26 -47.05 24.68
CA GLU A 233 25.43 -48.04 23.96
C GLU A 233 24.34 -47.40 23.09
N ASN A 234 23.83 -46.26 23.53
CA ASN A 234 22.63 -45.59 23.05
C ASN A 234 22.89 -44.11 22.74
N TYR A 235 24.13 -43.62 22.86
CA TYR A 235 24.58 -42.24 22.59
C TYR A 235 23.69 -41.15 23.22
N GLN A 236 23.05 -41.46 24.35
CA GLN A 236 22.16 -40.52 25.03
C GLN A 236 22.99 -39.50 25.80
N GLY A 237 22.73 -38.21 25.57
CA GLY A 237 23.44 -37.12 26.24
C GLY A 237 22.89 -36.85 27.64
N LYS A 238 23.78 -36.73 28.63
CA LYS A 238 23.51 -36.33 30.01
C LYS A 238 24.12 -34.97 30.30
N LEU A 239 23.33 -34.10 30.93
CA LEU A 239 23.72 -32.79 31.43
C LEU A 239 23.82 -32.87 32.96
N TYR A 240 24.97 -32.55 33.53
CA TYR A 240 25.13 -32.45 34.98
C TYR A 240 24.72 -31.05 35.40
N ILE A 241 23.48 -30.88 35.87
CA ILE A 241 22.92 -29.57 36.25
C ILE A 241 23.39 -29.11 37.63
N ASN A 242 23.95 -30.01 38.43
CA ASN A 242 24.68 -29.76 39.67
C ASN A 242 25.54 -31.00 40.01
N GLU A 243 26.30 -30.96 41.11
CA GLU A 243 27.19 -32.06 41.55
C GLU A 243 26.46 -33.40 41.83
N THR A 244 25.14 -33.37 42.06
CA THR A 244 24.35 -34.54 42.51
C THR A 244 23.31 -35.03 41.50
N GLU A 245 22.87 -34.17 40.58
CA GLU A 245 21.80 -34.46 39.62
C GLU A 245 22.32 -34.35 38.18
N SER A 246 22.00 -35.37 37.39
CA SER A 246 22.13 -35.35 35.93
C SER A 246 20.77 -35.55 35.29
N ILE A 247 20.57 -34.93 34.12
CA ILE A 247 19.32 -34.99 33.36
C ILE A 247 19.62 -35.25 31.88
N THR A 248 18.68 -35.86 31.19
CA THR A 248 18.75 -36.07 29.74
C THR A 248 17.88 -35.08 28.98
N ILE A 249 18.04 -34.99 27.66
CA ILE A 249 17.11 -34.21 26.82
C ILE A 249 15.70 -34.82 26.83
N GLU A 250 15.59 -36.15 26.92
CA GLU A 250 14.29 -36.84 27.03
C GLU A 250 13.56 -36.45 28.34
N ASP A 251 14.30 -36.28 29.44
CA ASP A 251 13.76 -35.80 30.72
C ASP A 251 13.12 -34.40 30.64
N LEU A 252 13.60 -33.56 29.73
CA LEU A 252 13.13 -32.19 29.49
C LEU A 252 12.27 -32.07 28.23
N LYS A 253 11.97 -33.17 27.54
CA LYS A 253 11.39 -33.19 26.20
C LYS A 253 10.19 -32.25 26.04
N HIS A 254 9.20 -32.38 26.92
CA HIS A 254 7.98 -31.57 26.82
C HIS A 254 8.22 -30.09 27.11
N GLY A 255 9.10 -29.77 28.08
CA GLY A 255 9.50 -28.39 28.35
C GLY A 255 10.24 -27.77 27.16
N LEU A 256 11.19 -28.50 26.56
CA LEU A 256 11.93 -28.06 25.37
C LEU A 256 11.02 -27.94 24.15
N GLU A 257 10.10 -28.89 23.92
CA GLU A 257 9.10 -28.79 22.84
C GLU A 257 8.23 -27.54 23.01
N ASN A 258 7.81 -27.23 24.24
CA ASN A 258 7.09 -26.01 24.54
C ASN A 258 7.97 -24.78 24.29
N ALA A 259 9.20 -24.75 24.80
CA ALA A 259 10.13 -23.64 24.59
C ALA A 259 10.39 -23.38 23.09
N ILE A 260 10.59 -24.42 22.29
CA ILE A 260 10.75 -24.35 20.82
C ILE A 260 9.48 -23.76 20.19
N LYS A 261 8.29 -24.28 20.53
CA LYS A 261 7.01 -23.71 20.06
C LYS A 261 6.85 -22.23 20.44
N GLN A 262 7.42 -21.83 21.58
CA GLN A 262 7.38 -20.46 22.10
C GLN A 262 8.49 -19.54 21.56
N GLY A 263 9.41 -20.05 20.73
CA GLY A 263 10.38 -19.25 20.00
C GLY A 263 11.86 -19.60 20.23
N LEU A 264 12.17 -20.60 21.06
CA LEU A 264 13.55 -21.09 21.25
C LEU A 264 14.08 -21.62 19.91
N CYS A 265 15.17 -21.04 19.43
CA CYS A 265 15.64 -21.28 18.07
C CYS A 265 17.15 -21.51 17.93
N LEU A 266 17.91 -21.26 18.99
CA LEU A 266 19.33 -21.58 19.06
C LEU A 266 19.63 -22.22 20.41
N ALA A 267 20.32 -23.36 20.40
CA ALA A 267 20.88 -23.95 21.61
C ALA A 267 22.41 -24.04 21.49
N ILE A 268 23.14 -23.62 22.53
CA ILE A 268 24.60 -23.60 22.56
C ILE A 268 25.05 -24.41 23.78
N PHE A 269 25.75 -25.51 23.53
CA PHE A 269 26.32 -26.37 24.58
C PHE A 269 27.83 -26.23 24.56
N ASN A 270 28.34 -25.41 25.47
CA ASN A 270 29.76 -25.21 25.69
C ASN A 270 30.29 -26.25 26.70
N SER A 271 30.05 -27.54 26.43
CA SER A 271 30.30 -28.64 27.36
C SER A 271 30.95 -29.84 26.67
N CYS A 272 31.53 -30.74 27.46
CA CYS A 272 32.26 -31.91 26.98
C CYS A 272 31.32 -32.96 26.37
N ASP A 273 31.57 -33.43 25.15
CA ASP A 273 30.76 -34.47 24.45
C ASP A 273 29.29 -34.07 24.19
N GLY A 274 29.07 -33.26 23.16
CA GLY A 274 27.75 -32.73 22.82
C GLY A 274 27.05 -33.38 21.62
N LEU A 275 27.63 -34.40 20.98
CA LEU A 275 26.98 -35.05 19.82
C LEU A 275 25.72 -35.82 20.20
N GLY A 276 25.70 -36.50 21.35
CA GLY A 276 24.50 -37.13 21.89
C GLY A 276 23.38 -36.12 22.18
N LEU A 277 23.74 -34.98 22.76
CA LEU A 277 22.82 -33.86 23.02
C LEU A 277 22.25 -33.28 21.71
N ALA A 278 23.12 -33.07 20.71
CA ALA A 278 22.70 -32.58 19.40
C ALA A 278 21.72 -33.53 18.72
N ARG A 279 21.93 -34.85 18.83
CA ARG A 279 21.01 -35.87 18.31
C ARG A 279 19.61 -35.73 18.91
N ASP A 280 19.57 -35.65 20.24
CA ASP A 280 18.32 -35.67 20.98
C ASP A 280 17.58 -34.34 20.76
N LEU A 281 18.27 -33.19 20.75
CA LEU A 281 17.68 -31.89 20.42
C LEU A 281 17.25 -31.77 18.96
N ALA A 282 18.00 -32.33 18.01
CA ALA A 282 17.62 -32.34 16.61
C ALA A 282 16.34 -33.19 16.39
N SER A 283 16.13 -34.25 17.20
CA SER A 283 14.86 -35.01 17.18
C SER A 283 13.65 -34.15 17.56
N LEU A 284 13.85 -33.12 18.40
CA LEU A 284 12.83 -32.14 18.77
C LEU A 284 12.64 -31.05 17.69
N GLN A 285 13.29 -31.17 16.53
CA GLN A 285 13.25 -30.21 15.43
C GLN A 285 13.78 -28.82 15.81
N MET A 286 14.78 -28.76 16.71
CA MET A 286 15.45 -27.51 17.07
C MET A 286 16.03 -26.82 15.81
N PRO A 287 15.79 -25.52 15.57
CA PRO A 287 16.25 -24.86 14.35
C PRO A 287 17.78 -24.82 14.17
N ALA A 288 18.53 -24.55 15.25
CA ALA A 288 19.99 -24.56 15.23
C ALA A 288 20.57 -24.97 16.58
N ILE A 289 21.68 -25.73 16.55
CA ILE A 289 22.39 -26.21 17.74
C ILE A 289 23.90 -26.08 17.51
N ILE A 290 24.62 -25.54 18.49
CA ILE A 290 26.09 -25.54 18.52
C ILE A 290 26.54 -26.44 19.66
N VAL A 291 27.39 -27.42 19.36
CA VAL A 291 27.95 -28.36 20.34
C VAL A 291 29.43 -28.61 20.06
N MET A 292 30.13 -29.24 21.01
CA MET A 292 31.49 -29.75 20.83
C MET A 292 31.45 -31.24 20.45
N ARG A 293 32.24 -31.62 19.43
CA ARG A 293 32.33 -33.02 18.94
C ARG A 293 32.88 -33.98 19.99
N GLU A 294 33.86 -33.51 20.76
CA GLU A 294 34.57 -34.27 21.77
C GLU A 294 34.78 -33.39 23.02
N ARG A 295 35.49 -33.91 24.02
CA ARG A 295 35.93 -33.13 25.19
C ARG A 295 36.72 -31.90 24.72
N VAL A 296 36.50 -30.75 25.37
CA VAL A 296 37.13 -29.47 25.02
C VAL A 296 37.82 -28.90 26.26
N PRO A 297 39.02 -28.30 26.14
CA PRO A 297 39.64 -27.56 27.22
C PRO A 297 38.81 -26.32 27.57
N ASP A 298 38.69 -26.00 28.87
CA ASP A 298 37.88 -24.88 29.35
C ASP A 298 38.28 -23.55 28.67
N GLU A 299 39.58 -23.29 28.54
CA GLU A 299 40.08 -22.09 27.85
C GLU A 299 39.67 -22.05 26.37
N ALA A 300 39.75 -23.19 25.66
CA ALA A 300 39.37 -23.26 24.25
C ALA A 300 37.85 -23.04 24.06
N ALA A 301 37.03 -23.60 24.96
CA ALA A 301 35.59 -23.42 25.00
C ALA A 301 35.21 -21.94 25.21
N GLN A 302 35.85 -21.28 26.19
CA GLN A 302 35.63 -19.85 26.48
C GLN A 302 36.09 -18.94 25.33
N LYS A 303 37.24 -19.22 24.72
CA LYS A 303 37.74 -18.47 23.54
C LYS A 303 36.82 -18.63 22.34
N PHE A 304 36.34 -19.85 22.08
CA PHE A 304 35.34 -20.09 21.04
C PHE A 304 34.09 -19.25 21.28
N LEU A 305 33.52 -19.31 22.50
CA LEU A 305 32.33 -18.55 22.87
C LEU A 305 32.58 -17.04 22.68
N GLN A 306 33.72 -16.53 23.15
CA GLN A 306 34.09 -15.13 23.00
C GLN A 306 34.10 -14.69 21.52
N TYR A 307 34.76 -15.46 20.66
CA TYR A 307 34.86 -15.12 19.23
C TYR A 307 33.52 -15.27 18.51
N PHE A 308 32.73 -16.29 18.87
CA PHE A 308 31.41 -16.53 18.31
C PHE A 308 30.43 -15.40 18.66
N LEU A 309 30.33 -15.02 19.95
CA LEU A 309 29.42 -13.96 20.40
C LEU A 309 29.75 -12.62 19.74
N LYS A 310 31.05 -12.30 19.61
CA LYS A 310 31.50 -11.11 18.88
C LYS A 310 31.01 -11.14 17.43
N ALA A 311 31.25 -12.23 16.70
CA ALA A 311 30.87 -12.33 15.29
C ALA A 311 29.33 -12.31 15.10
N PHE A 312 28.59 -13.03 15.95
CA PHE A 312 27.15 -13.21 15.82
C PHE A 312 26.34 -12.01 16.32
N ALA A 313 26.66 -11.49 17.50
CA ALA A 313 25.86 -10.49 18.18
C ALA A 313 26.39 -9.06 18.00
N GLU A 314 27.71 -8.84 17.97
CA GLU A 314 28.30 -7.51 17.75
C GLU A 314 28.42 -7.21 16.25
N ASP A 315 29.10 -8.08 15.49
CA ASP A 315 29.37 -7.88 14.05
C ASP A 315 28.17 -8.23 13.14
N GLN A 316 27.09 -8.77 13.70
CA GLN A 316 25.85 -9.13 12.98
C GLN A 316 26.07 -10.13 11.83
N LYS A 317 27.07 -11.02 11.92
CA LYS A 317 27.31 -12.06 10.92
C LYS A 317 26.27 -13.17 11.05
N SER A 318 26.06 -13.92 9.95
CA SER A 318 25.19 -15.09 9.98
C SER A 318 25.73 -16.16 10.93
N LEU A 319 24.85 -17.02 11.45
CA LEU A 319 25.23 -18.08 12.40
C LEU A 319 26.44 -18.91 11.93
N ARG A 320 26.43 -19.33 10.66
CA ARG A 320 27.49 -20.11 10.02
C ARG A 320 28.80 -19.34 9.90
N SER A 321 28.73 -18.12 9.37
CA SER A 321 29.90 -17.26 9.26
C SER A 321 30.54 -16.97 10.62
N SER A 322 29.73 -16.81 11.67
CA SER A 322 30.20 -16.62 13.05
C SER A 322 30.90 -17.85 13.61
N VAL A 323 30.35 -19.06 13.41
CA VAL A 323 31.01 -20.31 13.81
C VAL A 323 32.34 -20.48 13.08
N ARG A 324 32.37 -20.28 11.76
CA ARG A 324 33.60 -20.39 10.95
C ARG A 324 34.67 -19.43 11.43
N GLU A 325 34.31 -18.18 11.67
CA GLU A 325 35.25 -17.17 12.14
C GLU A 325 35.78 -17.50 13.54
N ALA A 326 34.91 -17.94 14.45
CA ALA A 326 35.33 -18.37 15.78
C ALA A 326 36.36 -19.51 15.72
N ARG A 327 36.16 -20.49 14.83
CA ARG A 327 37.10 -21.60 14.63
C ARG A 327 38.42 -21.17 14.04
N LYS A 328 38.41 -20.27 13.04
CA LYS A 328 39.64 -19.72 12.46
C LYS A 328 40.45 -18.95 13.49
N ARG A 329 39.79 -18.12 14.30
CA ARG A 329 40.46 -17.39 15.38
C ARG A 329 40.99 -18.33 16.48
N LEU A 330 40.25 -19.40 16.79
CA LEU A 330 40.69 -20.41 17.74
C LEU A 330 41.95 -21.14 17.24
N LEU A 331 42.01 -21.48 15.95
CA LEU A 331 43.20 -22.04 15.31
C LEU A 331 44.40 -21.07 15.38
N GLU A 332 44.20 -19.79 15.08
CA GLU A 332 45.29 -18.80 15.18
C GLU A 332 45.77 -18.55 16.62
N SER A 333 44.87 -18.63 17.60
CA SER A 333 45.18 -18.24 18.99
C SER A 333 45.72 -19.37 19.85
N LEU A 334 45.25 -20.60 19.67
CA LEU A 334 45.45 -21.70 20.62
C LEU A 334 46.02 -22.99 20.02
N ASP A 335 46.30 -23.07 18.70
CA ASP A 335 46.73 -24.34 18.09
C ASP A 335 48.08 -24.87 18.62
N ASN A 336 48.96 -23.99 19.10
CA ASN A 336 50.22 -24.41 19.75
C ASN A 336 49.98 -25.05 21.12
N GLU A 337 49.02 -24.56 21.90
CA GLU A 337 48.74 -24.99 23.28
C GLU A 337 47.75 -26.15 23.31
N TYR A 338 46.73 -26.08 22.44
CA TYR A 338 45.67 -27.06 22.29
C TYR A 338 45.51 -27.42 20.79
N PRO A 339 46.39 -28.26 20.23
CA PRO A 339 46.32 -28.66 18.83
C PRO A 339 44.95 -29.25 18.50
N CYS A 340 44.39 -28.88 17.35
CA CYS A 340 43.08 -29.36 16.88
C CYS A 340 41.86 -28.90 17.71
N ALA A 341 41.99 -28.00 18.70
CA ALA A 341 40.82 -27.48 19.44
C ALA A 341 39.78 -26.81 18.52
N SER A 342 40.23 -26.22 17.41
CA SER A 342 39.36 -25.65 16.36
C SER A 342 38.49 -26.68 15.62
N TRP A 343 38.79 -27.98 15.76
CA TRP A 343 38.05 -29.08 15.14
C TRP A 343 36.80 -29.45 15.94
N LEU A 344 36.70 -29.03 17.20
CA LEU A 344 35.64 -29.47 18.11
C LEU A 344 34.30 -28.79 17.89
N PRO A 345 34.20 -27.46 17.72
CA PRO A 345 32.91 -26.81 17.55
C PRO A 345 32.21 -27.30 16.28
N THR A 346 30.94 -27.66 16.39
CA THR A 346 30.12 -28.09 15.27
C THR A 346 28.73 -27.49 15.33
N LEU A 347 28.19 -27.21 14.14
CA LEU A 347 26.88 -26.61 13.95
C LEU A 347 25.92 -27.67 13.40
N PHE A 348 24.78 -27.83 14.05
CA PHE A 348 23.63 -28.55 13.54
C PHE A 348 22.55 -27.55 13.13
N ASP A 349 21.91 -27.79 11.99
CA ASP A 349 20.87 -26.93 11.47
C ASP A 349 19.69 -27.75 10.95
N ASN A 350 18.48 -27.25 11.17
CA ASN A 350 17.28 -27.77 10.53
C ASN A 350 17.12 -27.12 9.14
N PRO A 351 17.26 -27.85 8.01
CA PRO A 351 17.11 -27.29 6.67
C PRO A 351 15.71 -26.72 6.38
N ALA A 352 14.67 -27.17 7.08
CA ALA A 352 13.31 -26.66 6.91
C ALA A 352 13.08 -25.30 7.57
N GLU A 353 14.02 -24.83 8.40
CA GLU A 353 13.97 -23.55 9.10
C GLU A 353 15.09 -22.62 8.62
N GLU A 354 14.82 -21.32 8.67
CA GLU A 354 15.87 -20.31 8.46
C GLU A 354 16.70 -20.15 9.73
N PRO A 355 18.05 -20.17 9.64
CA PRO A 355 18.91 -19.97 10.79
C PRO A 355 18.67 -18.59 11.44
N PRO A 356 18.74 -18.49 12.78
CA PRO A 356 18.56 -17.20 13.44
C PRO A 356 19.70 -16.23 13.11
N THR A 357 19.36 -14.94 13.01
CA THR A 357 20.31 -13.82 13.01
C THR A 357 20.05 -12.95 14.23
N TRP A 358 21.07 -12.28 14.78
CA TRP A 358 20.87 -11.45 15.98
C TRP A 358 19.82 -10.35 15.78
N ILE A 359 19.85 -9.65 14.62
CA ILE A 359 18.79 -8.72 14.23
C ILE A 359 17.44 -9.43 14.08
N GLY A 360 17.39 -10.64 13.52
CA GLY A 360 16.17 -11.43 13.40
C GLY A 360 15.55 -11.76 14.76
N LEU A 361 16.37 -12.15 15.74
CA LEU A 361 15.96 -12.37 17.13
C LEU A 361 15.40 -11.08 17.76
N ARG A 362 15.93 -9.91 17.41
CA ARG A 362 15.36 -8.60 17.80
C ARG A 362 14.10 -8.19 17.02
N LYS A 363 13.99 -8.54 15.74
CA LYS A 363 13.00 -7.99 14.79
C LYS A 363 11.89 -8.95 14.37
N ARG A 364 11.74 -10.11 15.01
CA ARG A 364 10.63 -11.05 14.74
C ARG A 364 9.28 -10.41 15.08
N ASN A 365 8.72 -9.62 14.14
CA ASN A 365 7.29 -9.23 13.94
C ASN A 365 7.03 -7.89 13.23
N GLU A 366 8.02 -7.14 12.73
CA GLU A 366 7.75 -5.86 12.02
C GLU A 366 7.04 -6.08 10.67
N GLU A 367 7.44 -7.07 9.88
CA GLU A 367 6.92 -7.28 8.52
C GLU A 367 5.55 -7.98 8.50
N ALA A 368 5.34 -8.94 9.41
CA ALA A 368 4.04 -9.58 9.62
C ALA A 368 3.00 -8.60 10.19
N LYS A 369 3.38 -7.73 11.15
CA LYS A 369 2.50 -6.67 11.66
C LYS A 369 2.20 -5.61 10.59
N LYS A 370 3.14 -5.27 9.71
CA LYS A 370 2.86 -4.31 8.62
C LYS A 370 1.87 -4.88 7.61
N ARG A 371 2.00 -6.14 7.20
CA ARG A 371 1.04 -6.81 6.30
C ARG A 371 -0.34 -6.99 6.94
N GLN A 372 -0.40 -7.42 8.22
CA GLN A 372 -1.66 -7.58 8.94
C GLN A 372 -2.38 -6.24 9.19
N LYS A 373 -1.63 -5.16 9.50
CA LYS A 373 -2.19 -3.82 9.67
C LYS A 373 -2.58 -3.16 8.34
N LEU A 374 -1.90 -3.46 7.24
CA LEU A 374 -2.28 -2.95 5.92
C LEU A 374 -3.63 -3.51 5.46
N TRP A 375 -3.88 -4.81 5.68
CA TRP A 375 -5.21 -5.39 5.44
C TRP A 375 -6.28 -4.67 6.27
N GLN A 376 -6.03 -4.36 7.55
CA GLN A 376 -6.99 -3.61 8.36
C GLN A 376 -7.26 -2.21 7.78
N VAL A 377 -6.23 -1.52 7.29
CA VAL A 377 -6.41 -0.23 6.58
C VAL A 377 -7.26 -0.41 5.32
N LEU A 378 -7.00 -1.45 4.52
CA LEU A 378 -7.81 -1.77 3.33
C LEU A 378 -9.28 -2.05 3.70
N ALA A 379 -9.52 -2.91 4.69
CA ALA A 379 -10.87 -3.27 5.12
C ALA A 379 -11.64 -2.06 5.70
N ILE A 380 -11.00 -1.28 6.57
CA ILE A 380 -11.61 -0.05 7.13
C ILE A 380 -11.89 0.95 6.01
N SER A 381 -10.95 1.15 5.07
CA SER A 381 -11.16 2.10 3.97
C SER A 381 -12.35 1.72 3.07
N LEU A 382 -12.51 0.42 2.78
CA LEU A 382 -13.63 -0.06 1.98
C LEU A 382 -14.96 0.07 2.73
N MET A 383 -14.97 -0.24 4.03
CA MET A 383 -16.13 -0.07 4.90
C MET A 383 -16.58 1.40 4.97
N ILE A 384 -15.64 2.31 5.23
CA ILE A 384 -15.92 3.76 5.30
C ILE A 384 -16.40 4.28 3.95
N THR A 385 -15.80 3.85 2.84
CA THR A 385 -16.24 4.27 1.51
C THR A 385 -17.66 3.79 1.23
N THR A 386 -17.98 2.53 1.53
CA THR A 386 -19.32 1.98 1.36
C THR A 386 -20.35 2.76 2.18
N LEU A 387 -20.02 3.07 3.44
CA LEU A 387 -20.86 3.87 4.32
C LEU A 387 -21.09 5.28 3.74
N LEU A 388 -20.03 5.97 3.33
CA LEU A 388 -20.12 7.33 2.78
C LEU A 388 -20.90 7.37 1.47
N MET A 389 -20.71 6.37 0.59
CA MET A 389 -21.52 6.23 -0.63
C MET A 389 -22.99 6.02 -0.29
N GLY A 390 -23.30 5.17 0.70
CA GLY A 390 -24.66 5.00 1.21
C GLY A 390 -25.27 6.32 1.70
N LEU A 391 -24.58 7.03 2.60
CA LEU A 391 -25.01 8.34 3.11
C LEU A 391 -25.19 9.37 1.99
N ARG A 392 -24.32 9.32 0.97
CA ARG A 392 -24.42 10.19 -0.20
C ARG A 392 -25.68 9.91 -1.00
N THR A 393 -26.09 8.66 -1.22
CA THR A 393 -27.35 8.35 -1.93
C THR A 393 -28.60 8.90 -1.25
N PHE A 394 -28.57 9.06 0.09
CA PHE A 394 -29.65 9.71 0.85
C PHE A 394 -29.62 11.25 0.76
N GLY A 395 -28.64 11.84 0.08
CA GLY A 395 -28.50 13.28 -0.10
C GLY A 395 -27.86 14.02 1.08
N ILE A 396 -27.23 13.31 2.03
CA ILE A 396 -26.65 13.92 3.25
C ILE A 396 -25.55 14.93 2.90
N PHE A 397 -24.72 14.63 1.89
CA PHE A 397 -23.63 15.51 1.45
C PHE A 397 -24.05 16.52 0.36
N GLN A 398 -25.26 16.43 -0.18
CA GLN A 398 -25.70 17.19 -1.36
C GLN A 398 -25.54 18.71 -1.13
N THR A 399 -26.00 19.24 -0.01
CA THR A 399 -25.90 20.68 0.30
C THR A 399 -24.45 21.17 0.31
N SER A 400 -23.56 20.46 1.00
CA SER A 400 -22.14 20.82 1.11
C SER A 400 -21.38 20.69 -0.21
N GLU A 401 -21.69 19.66 -1.01
CA GLU A 401 -21.08 19.49 -2.32
C GLU A 401 -21.54 20.58 -3.31
N LEU A 402 -22.80 21.01 -3.24
CA LEU A 402 -23.32 22.14 -4.04
C LEU A 402 -22.72 23.48 -3.59
N GLN A 403 -22.48 23.69 -2.30
CA GLN A 403 -21.75 24.88 -1.82
C GLN A 403 -20.31 24.89 -2.34
N THR A 404 -19.67 23.71 -2.40
CA THR A 404 -18.33 23.57 -2.98
C THR A 404 -18.34 23.90 -4.47
N TYR A 405 -19.35 23.42 -5.21
CA TYR A 405 -19.57 23.79 -6.61
C TYR A 405 -19.66 25.31 -6.77
N ASP A 406 -20.44 25.99 -5.92
CA ASP A 406 -20.58 27.45 -6.00
C ASP A 406 -19.26 28.15 -5.76
N ARG A 407 -18.51 27.71 -4.73
CA ARG A 407 -17.21 28.28 -4.41
C ARG A 407 -16.22 28.08 -5.55
N PHE A 408 -16.20 26.90 -6.16
CA PHE A 408 -15.36 26.64 -7.32
C PHE A 408 -15.75 27.47 -8.54
N MET A 409 -17.04 27.78 -8.73
CA MET A 409 -17.48 28.70 -9.78
C MET A 409 -16.94 30.13 -9.57
N GLN A 410 -16.92 30.59 -8.32
CA GLN A 410 -16.39 31.92 -7.94
C GLN A 410 -14.86 32.03 -8.05
N LEU A 411 -14.14 30.92 -7.88
CA LEU A 411 -12.67 30.89 -7.89
C LEU A 411 -12.07 30.81 -9.30
N ARG A 412 -12.90 30.84 -10.34
CA ARG A 412 -12.43 30.71 -11.72
C ARG A 412 -11.65 31.95 -12.17
N PRO A 413 -10.66 31.77 -13.06
CA PRO A 413 -10.03 32.88 -13.75
C PRO A 413 -11.05 33.69 -14.54
N SER A 414 -10.84 35.01 -14.65
CA SER A 414 -11.72 35.87 -15.43
C SER A 414 -11.75 35.45 -16.90
N GLU A 415 -12.95 35.38 -17.46
CA GLU A 415 -13.21 35.08 -18.87
C GLU A 415 -13.67 36.38 -19.58
N PRO A 416 -13.30 36.59 -20.85
CA PRO A 416 -13.78 37.74 -21.62
C PRO A 416 -15.29 37.64 -21.89
N ALA A 417 -15.97 38.78 -22.03
CA ALA A 417 -17.37 38.83 -22.46
C ALA A 417 -17.58 38.14 -23.82
N ASP A 418 -18.77 37.59 -24.06
CA ASP A 418 -19.08 36.90 -25.31
C ASP A 418 -19.47 37.92 -26.40
N SER A 419 -18.52 38.18 -27.31
CA SER A 419 -18.69 39.14 -28.41
C SER A 419 -19.74 38.74 -29.45
N ARG A 420 -20.33 37.55 -29.38
CA ARG A 420 -21.44 37.12 -30.25
C ARG A 420 -22.80 37.59 -29.74
N LEU A 421 -22.88 38.01 -28.49
CA LEU A 421 -24.10 38.48 -27.84
C LEU A 421 -24.10 40.01 -27.72
N LEU A 422 -25.28 40.59 -27.87
CA LEU A 422 -25.59 41.98 -27.55
C LEU A 422 -26.82 41.99 -26.65
N ILE A 423 -26.73 42.66 -25.50
CA ILE A 423 -27.86 42.89 -24.60
C ILE A 423 -28.40 44.28 -24.86
N VAL A 424 -29.68 44.37 -25.19
CA VAL A 424 -30.46 45.61 -25.29
C VAL A 424 -31.39 45.66 -24.08
N ALA A 425 -30.99 46.43 -23.07
CA ALA A 425 -31.66 46.50 -21.79
C ALA A 425 -32.62 47.70 -21.75
N ALA A 426 -33.85 47.50 -21.27
CA ALA A 426 -34.79 48.59 -21.05
C ALA A 426 -34.60 49.18 -19.63
N ASP A 427 -34.41 50.50 -19.54
CA ASP A 427 -34.23 51.24 -18.29
C ASP A 427 -35.47 52.09 -17.91
N ARG A 428 -35.36 52.90 -16.84
CA ARG A 428 -36.49 53.70 -16.31
C ARG A 428 -36.89 54.82 -17.24
N ASP A 429 -35.92 55.42 -17.90
CA ASP A 429 -36.16 56.54 -18.81
C ASP A 429 -36.79 56.06 -20.13
N ASP A 430 -36.72 54.76 -20.43
CA ASP A 430 -37.40 54.13 -21.56
C ASP A 430 -38.92 53.95 -21.33
N LEU A 431 -39.39 54.00 -20.07
CA LEU A 431 -40.78 53.85 -19.67
C LEU A 431 -41.54 55.17 -19.74
N GLU A 432 -42.85 55.11 -20.04
CA GLU A 432 -43.61 56.31 -20.42
C GLU A 432 -44.64 56.79 -19.38
N ASN A 433 -44.69 56.25 -18.16
CA ASN A 433 -45.56 56.76 -17.08
C ASN A 433 -45.07 56.34 -15.67
N ASP A 434 -45.24 57.21 -14.68
CA ASP A 434 -44.92 56.96 -13.25
C ASP A 434 -45.72 55.80 -12.61
N GLU A 435 -46.77 55.30 -13.27
CA GLU A 435 -47.62 54.20 -12.77
C GLU A 435 -47.54 52.90 -13.61
N GLY A 436 -46.76 52.85 -14.70
CA GLY A 436 -46.79 51.74 -15.66
C GLY A 436 -45.42 51.10 -15.95
N TYR A 437 -45.14 49.98 -15.28
CA TYR A 437 -43.91 49.17 -15.39
C TYR A 437 -43.74 48.42 -16.73
N LEU A 438 -44.33 48.88 -17.86
CA LEU A 438 -44.38 48.13 -19.13
C LEU A 438 -44.05 48.97 -20.38
N LEU A 439 -43.10 48.50 -21.21
CA LEU A 439 -42.79 49.10 -22.52
C LEU A 439 -43.98 49.00 -23.52
N PRO A 440 -44.42 50.08 -24.16
CA PRO A 440 -45.45 50.03 -25.20
C PRO A 440 -45.07 49.14 -26.40
N ASP A 441 -46.07 48.48 -26.99
CA ASP A 441 -45.87 47.60 -28.15
C ASP A 441 -45.28 48.36 -29.35
N ALA A 442 -45.64 49.63 -29.54
CA ALA A 442 -45.07 50.51 -30.57
C ALA A 442 -43.55 50.67 -30.42
N LYS A 443 -43.05 50.83 -29.18
CA LYS A 443 -41.60 50.97 -28.93
C LYS A 443 -40.87 49.67 -29.25
N ILE A 444 -41.42 48.53 -28.83
CA ILE A 444 -40.84 47.20 -29.12
C ILE A 444 -40.85 46.92 -30.62
N ALA A 445 -41.96 47.20 -31.31
CA ALA A 445 -42.08 47.03 -32.75
C ALA A 445 -41.02 47.85 -33.51
N LYS A 446 -40.88 49.14 -33.16
CA LYS A 446 -39.88 50.04 -33.76
C LYS A 446 -38.45 49.60 -33.45
N LEU A 447 -38.20 49.13 -32.23
CA LEU A 447 -36.90 48.57 -31.84
C LEU A 447 -36.53 47.36 -32.70
N ILE A 448 -37.44 46.39 -32.82
CA ILE A 448 -37.23 45.17 -33.61
C ILE A 448 -37.05 45.52 -35.09
N GLU A 449 -37.87 46.42 -35.63
CA GLU A 449 -37.75 46.91 -37.00
C GLU A 449 -36.36 47.50 -37.26
N LYS A 450 -35.89 48.36 -36.35
CA LYS A 450 -34.57 48.99 -36.47
C LYS A 450 -33.43 47.98 -36.36
N LEU A 451 -33.51 47.04 -35.42
CA LEU A 451 -32.52 45.97 -35.29
C LEU A 451 -32.47 45.09 -36.54
N ALA A 452 -33.63 44.77 -37.13
CA ALA A 452 -33.73 43.92 -38.31
C ALA A 452 -32.99 44.50 -39.54
N GLN A 453 -32.89 45.83 -39.66
CA GLN A 453 -32.14 46.51 -40.74
C GLN A 453 -30.65 46.15 -40.74
N TYR A 454 -30.08 45.81 -39.58
CA TYR A 454 -28.67 45.45 -39.43
C TYR A 454 -28.40 43.94 -39.49
N GLN A 455 -29.41 43.13 -39.86
CA GLN A 455 -29.27 41.68 -40.09
C GLN A 455 -28.64 40.90 -38.91
N PRO A 456 -29.22 40.95 -37.70
CA PRO A 456 -28.81 40.08 -36.61
C PRO A 456 -29.01 38.61 -36.99
N ALA A 457 -28.28 37.71 -36.33
CA ALA A 457 -28.47 36.28 -36.52
C ALA A 457 -29.80 35.80 -35.92
N VAL A 458 -30.08 36.24 -34.69
CA VAL A 458 -31.30 35.94 -33.93
C VAL A 458 -31.60 37.13 -33.01
N ILE A 459 -32.88 37.48 -32.84
CA ILE A 459 -33.37 38.46 -31.87
C ILE A 459 -34.19 37.70 -30.81
N GLY A 460 -33.78 37.73 -29.55
CA GLY A 460 -34.52 37.17 -28.44
C GLY A 460 -35.24 38.25 -27.65
N LEU A 461 -36.57 38.26 -27.65
CA LEU A 461 -37.40 39.14 -26.83
C LEU A 461 -37.77 38.44 -25.52
N ASN A 462 -37.02 38.73 -24.46
CA ASN A 462 -37.24 38.24 -23.11
C ASN A 462 -38.10 39.22 -22.30
N ILE A 463 -39.27 39.55 -22.84
CA ILE A 463 -40.28 40.41 -22.20
C ILE A 463 -41.62 39.71 -22.34
N TYR A 464 -42.33 39.52 -21.23
CA TYR A 464 -43.68 38.94 -21.28
C TYR A 464 -44.65 39.89 -21.98
N ARG A 465 -45.35 39.35 -22.98
CA ARG A 465 -46.35 40.07 -23.79
C ARG A 465 -47.58 39.20 -24.03
N ASP A 466 -48.06 38.53 -23.00
CA ASP A 466 -49.30 37.74 -23.01
C ASP A 466 -50.53 38.61 -23.29
N ARG A 467 -50.47 39.90 -22.94
CA ARG A 467 -51.51 40.90 -23.22
C ARG A 467 -50.96 42.09 -24.02
N PRO A 468 -51.71 42.59 -25.02
CA PRO A 468 -51.37 43.79 -25.75
C PRO A 468 -51.10 45.00 -24.84
N GLN A 469 -50.06 45.76 -25.14
CA GLN A 469 -49.70 47.02 -24.45
C GLN A 469 -49.77 48.17 -25.45
N GLN A 470 -50.86 48.93 -25.39
CA GLN A 470 -51.08 50.06 -26.30
C GLN A 470 -50.13 51.23 -26.02
N PRO A 471 -49.82 52.07 -27.04
CA PRO A 471 -50.16 51.91 -28.45
C PRO A 471 -49.27 50.90 -29.18
N GLY A 472 -49.73 50.39 -30.33
CA GLY A 472 -48.87 49.72 -31.34
C GLY A 472 -48.94 48.19 -31.42
N ASN A 473 -49.96 47.56 -30.84
CA ASN A 473 -50.13 46.10 -30.86
C ASN A 473 -50.11 45.51 -32.30
N GLU A 474 -50.76 46.17 -33.27
CA GLU A 474 -50.78 45.70 -34.66
C GLU A 474 -49.37 45.66 -35.28
N ALA A 475 -48.57 46.69 -35.02
CA ALA A 475 -47.19 46.77 -35.50
C ALA A 475 -46.32 45.67 -34.87
N LEU A 476 -46.46 45.43 -33.56
CA LEU A 476 -45.74 44.35 -32.89
C LEU A 476 -46.20 42.98 -33.40
N SER A 477 -47.50 42.78 -33.55
CA SER A 477 -48.08 41.54 -34.11
C SER A 477 -47.57 41.24 -35.52
N ALA A 478 -47.38 42.26 -36.36
CA ALA A 478 -46.77 42.11 -37.67
C ALA A 478 -45.29 41.66 -37.58
N GLN A 479 -44.51 42.23 -36.66
CA GLN A 479 -43.13 41.80 -36.40
C GLN A 479 -43.08 40.34 -35.90
N LEU A 480 -43.96 39.96 -34.98
CA LEU A 480 -44.03 38.61 -34.43
C LEU A 480 -44.30 37.54 -35.52
N LYS A 481 -45.19 37.83 -36.47
CA LYS A 481 -45.53 36.92 -37.57
C LYS A 481 -44.48 36.88 -38.68
N ASN A 482 -43.92 38.03 -39.04
CA ASN A 482 -43.11 38.15 -40.26
C ASN A 482 -41.61 38.01 -40.01
N ASN A 483 -41.12 38.34 -38.81
CA ASN A 483 -39.69 38.28 -38.50
C ASN A 483 -39.28 36.89 -37.99
N LYS A 484 -38.82 36.03 -38.89
CA LYS A 484 -38.39 34.65 -38.58
C LYS A 484 -37.17 34.55 -37.65
N HIS A 485 -36.46 35.66 -37.43
CA HIS A 485 -35.31 35.72 -36.52
C HIS A 485 -35.72 36.07 -35.08
N LEU A 486 -36.98 36.42 -34.84
CA LEU A 486 -37.49 36.83 -33.54
C LEU A 486 -37.96 35.63 -32.72
N ILE A 487 -37.45 35.49 -31.50
CA ILE A 487 -37.86 34.46 -30.53
C ILE A 487 -38.45 35.16 -29.32
N THR A 488 -39.62 34.70 -28.88
CA THR A 488 -40.36 35.23 -27.73
C THR A 488 -40.46 34.20 -26.61
N ILE A 489 -40.81 34.67 -25.41
CA ILE A 489 -40.92 33.82 -24.22
C ILE A 489 -42.36 33.46 -23.86
N CYS A 490 -42.49 32.33 -23.17
CA CYS A 490 -43.63 31.99 -22.32
C CYS A 490 -43.13 31.33 -21.04
N ASN A 491 -44.02 31.15 -20.07
CA ASN A 491 -43.69 30.50 -18.80
C ASN A 491 -44.74 29.44 -18.46
N PHE A 492 -44.32 28.21 -18.19
CA PHE A 492 -45.23 27.16 -17.75
C PHE A 492 -45.19 26.99 -16.22
N THR A 493 -46.31 26.58 -15.64
CA THR A 493 -46.42 26.26 -14.20
C THR A 493 -47.23 25.00 -14.02
N VAL A 494 -47.01 24.29 -12.91
CA VAL A 494 -47.67 22.98 -12.66
C VAL A 494 -49.02 23.15 -11.95
N ASN A 495 -49.10 24.08 -10.99
CA ASN A 495 -50.25 24.20 -10.07
C ASN A 495 -51.04 25.51 -10.24
N THR A 496 -50.57 26.43 -11.08
CA THR A 496 -51.18 27.74 -11.34
C THR A 496 -51.19 27.99 -12.84
N LYS A 497 -51.97 28.96 -13.31
CA LYS A 497 -51.91 29.36 -14.72
C LYS A 497 -50.54 29.98 -15.03
N GLY A 498 -49.87 29.46 -16.06
CA GLY A 498 -48.62 30.02 -16.56
C GLY A 498 -48.81 31.33 -17.33
N ILE A 499 -47.72 31.85 -17.91
CA ILE A 499 -47.75 33.04 -18.77
C ILE A 499 -47.78 32.59 -20.24
N GLU A 500 -48.81 33.00 -20.96
CA GLU A 500 -49.00 32.69 -22.38
C GLU A 500 -47.94 33.41 -23.23
N PRO A 501 -47.52 32.84 -24.39
CA PRO A 501 -46.70 33.56 -25.34
C PRO A 501 -47.47 34.75 -25.94
N PRO A 502 -46.78 35.68 -26.60
CA PRO A 502 -47.45 36.76 -27.31
C PRO A 502 -48.46 36.22 -28.33
N PRO A 503 -49.73 36.69 -28.36
CA PRO A 503 -50.81 36.05 -29.13
C PRO A 503 -50.53 35.88 -30.63
N ALA A 504 -49.67 36.71 -31.21
CA ALA A 504 -49.30 36.67 -32.63
C ALA A 504 -48.05 35.84 -32.93
N SER A 505 -47.35 35.30 -31.93
CA SER A 505 -46.12 34.51 -32.11
C SER A 505 -46.40 33.10 -32.65
N PRO A 506 -45.77 32.68 -33.77
CA PRO A 506 -45.75 31.28 -34.19
C PRO A 506 -45.08 30.38 -33.15
N LEU A 507 -45.53 29.14 -33.01
CA LEU A 507 -45.04 28.22 -31.98
C LEU A 507 -43.54 27.94 -32.10
N GLU A 508 -43.00 27.91 -33.33
CA GLU A 508 -41.57 27.69 -33.59
C GLU A 508 -40.69 28.85 -33.11
N GLN A 509 -41.29 30.03 -32.90
CA GLN A 509 -40.66 31.24 -32.41
C GLN A 509 -40.87 31.46 -30.90
N VAL A 510 -41.41 30.46 -30.20
CA VAL A 510 -41.68 30.54 -28.76
C VAL A 510 -40.78 29.56 -28.01
N GLY A 511 -40.11 30.05 -26.99
CA GLY A 511 -39.35 29.22 -26.05
C GLY A 511 -39.74 29.51 -24.60
N PHE A 512 -39.80 28.48 -23.76
CA PHE A 512 -40.08 28.70 -22.34
C PHE A 512 -38.85 29.27 -21.62
N ASP A 513 -39.05 30.13 -20.62
CA ASP A 513 -37.94 30.76 -19.87
C ASP A 513 -37.75 30.21 -18.44
N ASN A 514 -38.51 29.16 -18.08
CA ASN A 514 -38.47 28.50 -16.79
C ASN A 514 -37.05 28.11 -16.36
N LEU A 515 -36.67 28.55 -15.15
CA LEU A 515 -35.42 28.20 -14.51
C LEU A 515 -35.67 27.19 -13.38
N PRO A 516 -35.17 25.94 -13.48
CA PRO A 516 -35.24 24.98 -12.39
C PRO A 516 -34.52 25.51 -11.15
N LYS A 517 -35.24 25.56 -10.02
CA LYS A 517 -34.71 26.03 -8.73
C LYS A 517 -34.23 24.86 -7.88
N ASP A 518 -33.05 24.97 -7.27
CA ASP A 518 -32.58 24.00 -6.26
C ASP A 518 -33.27 24.23 -4.90
N SER A 519 -33.17 23.26 -4.00
CA SER A 519 -33.76 23.33 -2.65
C SER A 519 -33.29 24.53 -1.84
N ASN A 520 -32.05 24.98 -2.04
CA ASN A 520 -31.48 26.19 -1.43
C ASN A 520 -31.77 27.48 -2.19
N SER A 521 -32.72 27.47 -3.13
CA SER A 521 -33.12 28.63 -3.95
C SER A 521 -32.02 29.23 -4.81
N ILE A 522 -31.00 28.46 -5.16
CA ILE A 522 -29.93 28.85 -6.10
C ILE A 522 -30.16 28.16 -7.46
N TYR A 523 -29.90 28.89 -8.54
CA TYR A 523 -30.14 28.45 -9.90
C TYR A 523 -28.84 27.93 -10.54
N ARG A 524 -28.62 26.62 -10.47
CA ARG A 524 -27.45 25.93 -11.04
C ARG A 524 -27.76 25.12 -12.29
N ARG A 525 -29.06 24.86 -12.53
CA ARG A 525 -29.55 23.98 -13.59
C ARG A 525 -30.37 24.76 -14.59
N TYR A 526 -30.39 24.27 -15.83
CA TYR A 526 -31.22 24.82 -16.89
C TYR A 526 -31.95 23.70 -17.64
N LEU A 527 -33.24 23.92 -17.93
CA LEU A 527 -34.07 22.98 -18.66
C LEU A 527 -34.01 23.32 -20.16
N LEU A 528 -33.40 22.44 -20.97
CA LEU A 528 -33.28 22.63 -22.42
C LEU A 528 -34.58 22.33 -23.16
N PHE A 529 -35.21 21.20 -22.81
CA PHE A 529 -36.46 20.79 -23.41
C PHE A 529 -37.31 19.94 -22.46
N ARG A 530 -38.62 19.95 -22.68
CA ARG A 530 -39.62 19.27 -21.87
C ARG A 530 -40.57 18.43 -22.72
N THR A 531 -41.18 17.44 -22.08
CA THR A 531 -42.35 16.75 -22.63
C THR A 531 -43.61 17.51 -22.19
N LEU A 532 -44.47 17.86 -23.15
CA LEU A 532 -45.74 18.52 -22.85
C LEU A 532 -46.67 17.54 -22.12
N ASN A 533 -47.45 18.04 -21.16
CA ASN A 533 -48.47 17.25 -20.49
C ASN A 533 -49.85 17.57 -21.11
N PRO A 534 -50.39 16.71 -22.00
CA PRO A 534 -51.63 17.01 -22.73
C PRO A 534 -52.87 17.09 -21.83
N THR A 535 -52.79 16.63 -20.57
CA THR A 535 -53.90 16.67 -19.62
C THR A 535 -53.85 17.87 -18.67
N SER A 536 -52.80 18.69 -18.72
CA SER A 536 -52.69 19.88 -17.87
C SER A 536 -53.50 21.05 -18.44
N THR A 537 -54.51 21.51 -17.70
CA THR A 537 -55.29 22.70 -18.05
C THR A 537 -54.60 24.01 -17.65
N PHE A 538 -53.50 23.93 -16.89
CA PHE A 538 -52.71 25.06 -16.40
C PHE A 538 -51.54 25.44 -17.32
N ASP A 539 -51.25 24.59 -18.30
CA ASP A 539 -50.10 24.75 -19.19
C ASP A 539 -50.38 25.78 -20.29
N ALA A 540 -50.03 27.03 -20.00
CA ALA A 540 -50.19 28.17 -20.90
C ALA A 540 -49.13 28.25 -22.02
N CYS A 541 -48.11 27.39 -21.99
CA CYS A 541 -46.88 27.54 -22.77
C CYS A 541 -46.57 26.25 -23.54
N ASN A 542 -47.19 26.08 -24.72
CA ASN A 542 -47.19 24.83 -25.48
C ASN A 542 -45.90 24.53 -26.27
N THR A 543 -44.76 25.10 -25.89
CA THR A 543 -43.47 24.84 -26.52
C THR A 543 -42.68 23.74 -25.80
N HIS A 544 -42.01 22.90 -26.60
CA HIS A 544 -41.12 21.84 -26.11
C HIS A 544 -39.74 22.35 -25.72
N TYR A 545 -39.33 23.51 -26.22
CA TYR A 545 -37.96 23.99 -26.17
C TYR A 545 -37.85 25.27 -25.36
N SER A 546 -36.72 25.44 -24.67
CA SER A 546 -36.46 26.65 -23.91
C SER A 546 -36.03 27.81 -24.81
N PHE A 547 -36.20 29.02 -24.30
CA PHE A 547 -35.81 30.27 -24.97
C PHE A 547 -34.33 30.28 -25.35
N SER A 548 -33.44 29.94 -24.41
CA SER A 548 -32.00 29.90 -24.69
C SER A 548 -31.64 28.83 -25.70
N PHE A 549 -32.29 27.65 -25.64
CA PHE A 549 -32.06 26.59 -26.61
C PHE A 549 -32.47 27.01 -28.02
N GLN A 550 -33.66 27.59 -28.20
CA GLN A 550 -34.16 28.06 -29.50
C GLN A 550 -33.19 29.06 -30.16
N ILE A 551 -32.67 30.00 -29.37
CA ILE A 551 -31.72 31.00 -29.86
C ILE A 551 -30.39 30.36 -30.26
N ALA A 552 -29.81 29.54 -29.38
CA ALA A 552 -28.54 28.86 -29.65
C ALA A 552 -28.65 27.91 -30.85
N TYR A 553 -29.74 27.14 -30.94
CA TYR A 553 -30.02 26.25 -32.07
C TYR A 553 -30.07 27.01 -33.39
N ARG A 554 -30.85 28.11 -33.47
CA ARG A 554 -30.98 28.90 -34.70
C ARG A 554 -29.67 29.57 -35.11
N TYR A 555 -28.90 30.05 -34.14
CA TYR A 555 -27.58 30.61 -34.39
C TYR A 555 -26.62 29.57 -34.98
N LEU A 556 -26.53 28.38 -34.36
CA LEU A 556 -25.68 27.29 -34.82
C LEU A 556 -26.15 26.71 -36.16
N HIS A 557 -27.45 26.58 -36.36
CA HIS A 557 -28.03 26.11 -37.63
C HIS A 557 -27.72 27.09 -38.77
N LYS A 558 -27.75 28.41 -38.53
CA LYS A 558 -27.32 29.42 -39.52
C LYS A 558 -25.84 29.27 -39.90
N GLN A 559 -25.01 28.68 -39.03
CA GLN A 559 -23.62 28.33 -39.31
C GLN A 559 -23.45 26.91 -39.92
N GLY A 560 -24.54 26.26 -40.33
CA GLY A 560 -24.51 24.94 -40.94
C GLY A 560 -24.31 23.79 -39.94
N ILE A 561 -24.51 24.03 -38.64
CA ILE A 561 -24.35 23.00 -37.59
C ILE A 561 -25.71 22.42 -37.23
N GLN A 562 -25.86 21.11 -37.47
CA GLN A 562 -27.09 20.37 -37.17
C GLN A 562 -27.13 19.89 -35.73
N CYS A 563 -28.36 19.79 -35.20
CA CYS A 563 -28.66 19.25 -33.89
C CYS A 563 -29.11 17.79 -34.03
N ASN A 564 -28.51 16.88 -33.27
CA ASN A 564 -28.83 15.46 -33.30
C ASN A 564 -29.03 14.91 -31.89
N TYR A 565 -29.56 13.68 -31.82
CA TYR A 565 -29.75 12.95 -30.56
C TYR A 565 -28.92 11.65 -30.58
N ASN A 566 -28.27 11.35 -29.47
CA ASN A 566 -27.54 10.08 -29.30
C ASN A 566 -28.49 8.95 -28.87
N ILE A 567 -27.96 7.73 -28.71
CA ILE A 567 -28.73 6.54 -28.27
C ILE A 567 -29.34 6.72 -26.87
N ARG A 568 -28.76 7.59 -26.03
CA ARG A 568 -29.23 7.93 -24.68
C ARG A 568 -30.27 9.06 -24.68
N ASN A 569 -30.65 9.54 -25.86
CA ASN A 569 -31.51 10.69 -26.09
C ASN A 569 -30.95 12.02 -25.52
N ASP A 570 -29.62 12.10 -25.38
CA ASP A 570 -28.93 13.36 -25.10
C ASP A 570 -28.67 14.10 -26.42
N LEU A 571 -28.76 15.41 -26.33
CA LEU A 571 -28.61 16.30 -27.47
C LEU A 571 -27.14 16.56 -27.75
N TYR A 572 -26.74 16.58 -29.02
CA TYR A 572 -25.38 16.94 -29.39
C TYR A 572 -25.33 17.80 -30.67
N PHE A 573 -24.31 18.65 -30.73
CA PHE A 573 -23.93 19.42 -31.90
C PHE A 573 -22.48 19.10 -32.25
N ARG A 574 -22.20 18.67 -33.49
CA ARG A 574 -20.89 18.13 -33.88
C ARG A 574 -20.46 17.00 -32.94
N ASN A 575 -19.45 17.23 -32.10
CA ASN A 575 -18.93 16.28 -31.11
C ASN A 575 -19.28 16.68 -29.66
N THR A 576 -19.97 17.81 -29.45
CA THR A 576 -20.29 18.33 -28.12
C THR A 576 -21.63 17.77 -27.66
N VAL A 577 -21.61 16.93 -26.62
CA VAL A 577 -22.79 16.31 -26.02
C VAL A 577 -23.26 17.12 -24.80
N PHE A 578 -24.53 17.48 -24.78
CA PHE A 578 -25.19 18.12 -23.63
C PHE A 578 -25.82 17.02 -22.78
N GLU A 579 -25.01 16.42 -21.90
CA GLU A 579 -25.42 15.31 -21.06
C GLU A 579 -26.53 15.73 -20.08
N ARG A 580 -27.62 14.96 -20.06
CA ARG A 580 -28.76 15.21 -19.18
C ARG A 580 -28.44 14.85 -17.73
N LEU A 581 -28.74 15.78 -16.82
CA LEU A 581 -28.79 15.54 -15.39
C LEU A 581 -29.87 14.51 -15.04
N LYS A 582 -29.45 13.45 -14.36
CA LYS A 582 -30.30 12.39 -13.79
C LYS A 582 -30.06 12.32 -12.29
N ARG A 583 -30.94 11.66 -11.54
CA ARG A 583 -30.62 11.30 -10.14
C ARG A 583 -29.24 10.62 -10.08
N HIS A 584 -28.48 10.95 -9.05
CA HIS A 584 -27.09 10.54 -8.82
C HIS A 584 -26.05 11.15 -9.78
N SER A 585 -26.37 12.28 -10.44
CA SER A 585 -25.42 13.04 -11.25
C SER A 585 -24.59 13.99 -10.38
N GLY A 586 -23.33 13.67 -10.16
CA GLY A 586 -22.47 14.41 -9.24
C GLY A 586 -23.11 14.49 -7.84
N ALA A 587 -23.22 15.70 -7.28
CA ALA A 587 -23.86 15.87 -5.97
C ALA A 587 -25.39 15.79 -5.98
N TYR A 588 -26.04 15.73 -7.15
CA TYR A 588 -27.50 15.69 -7.23
C TYR A 588 -28.03 14.28 -6.96
N GLN A 589 -28.55 14.07 -5.75
CA GLN A 589 -29.08 12.78 -5.30
C GLN A 589 -30.60 12.81 -5.33
N ASN A 590 -31.19 13.88 -4.78
CA ASN A 590 -32.63 14.10 -4.73
C ASN A 590 -33.00 15.42 -5.43
N PHE A 591 -33.59 15.33 -6.62
CA PHE A 591 -34.18 16.45 -7.36
C PHE A 591 -35.20 15.96 -8.41
N ASP A 592 -36.00 16.89 -8.95
CA ASP A 592 -36.86 16.60 -10.12
C ASP A 592 -36.01 16.57 -11.40
N ASP A 593 -35.76 15.37 -11.92
CA ASP A 593 -34.94 15.08 -13.09
C ASP A 593 -35.74 14.96 -14.39
N LYS A 594 -37.00 15.43 -14.40
CA LYS A 594 -37.84 15.49 -15.61
C LYS A 594 -37.30 16.48 -16.65
N GLY A 595 -37.57 16.16 -17.92
CA GLY A 595 -37.04 16.90 -19.07
C GLY A 595 -35.52 16.81 -19.17
N SER A 596 -34.94 17.47 -20.18
CA SER A 596 -33.49 17.50 -20.35
C SER A 596 -32.91 18.71 -19.63
N GLN A 597 -32.30 18.47 -18.48
CA GLN A 597 -31.67 19.50 -17.67
C GLN A 597 -30.15 19.38 -17.73
N ILE A 598 -29.45 20.51 -17.77
CA ILE A 598 -27.98 20.60 -17.75
C ILE A 598 -27.52 21.52 -16.62
N LEU A 599 -26.24 21.42 -16.24
CA LEU A 599 -25.61 22.40 -15.35
C LEU A 599 -25.25 23.67 -16.11
N ILE A 600 -25.50 24.81 -15.47
CA ILE A 600 -25.09 26.12 -15.95
C ILE A 600 -23.64 26.34 -15.56
N ASN A 601 -22.78 26.36 -16.58
CA ASN A 601 -21.42 26.81 -16.52
C ASN A 601 -21.38 28.34 -16.68
N TYR A 602 -21.69 29.06 -15.60
CA TYR A 602 -21.61 30.52 -15.57
C TYR A 602 -20.23 31.01 -15.99
N ARG A 603 -20.19 32.04 -16.83
CA ARG A 603 -18.95 32.64 -17.32
C ARG A 603 -18.39 33.54 -16.22
N ALA A 604 -17.10 33.41 -15.92
CA ALA A 604 -16.44 34.19 -14.89
C ALA A 604 -16.14 35.62 -15.38
N THR A 605 -17.19 36.43 -15.60
CA THR A 605 -17.11 37.79 -16.13
C THR A 605 -18.03 38.71 -15.34
N SER A 606 -17.67 40.00 -15.22
CA SER A 606 -18.58 41.02 -14.67
C SER A 606 -19.78 41.24 -15.60
N ASP A 607 -19.52 41.21 -16.91
CA ASP A 607 -20.51 41.46 -17.95
C ASP A 607 -20.46 40.33 -18.98
N ILE A 608 -21.57 39.63 -19.17
CA ILE A 608 -21.64 38.49 -20.11
C ILE A 608 -21.52 38.92 -21.57
N ALA A 609 -21.94 40.14 -21.90
CA ALA A 609 -21.99 40.68 -23.25
C ALA A 609 -21.99 42.21 -23.22
N ARG A 610 -21.78 42.84 -24.38
CA ARG A 610 -21.98 44.28 -24.53
C ARG A 610 -23.43 44.64 -24.23
N LYS A 611 -23.64 45.74 -23.49
CA LYS A 611 -24.96 46.24 -23.10
C LYS A 611 -25.22 47.60 -23.74
N LEU A 612 -26.41 47.76 -24.31
CA LEU A 612 -26.96 49.01 -24.84
C LEU A 612 -28.36 49.21 -24.28
N THR A 613 -28.84 50.45 -24.23
CA THR A 613 -30.22 50.76 -23.86
C THR A 613 -31.16 50.68 -25.07
N VAL A 614 -32.47 50.62 -24.82
CA VAL A 614 -33.47 50.74 -25.90
C VAL A 614 -33.33 52.09 -26.61
N ARG A 615 -33.10 53.17 -25.85
CA ARG A 615 -32.76 54.51 -26.37
C ARG A 615 -31.55 54.52 -27.29
N ASP A 616 -30.45 53.86 -26.92
CA ASP A 616 -29.23 53.82 -27.75
C ASP A 616 -29.56 53.25 -29.14
N ILE A 617 -30.32 52.15 -29.18
CA ILE A 617 -30.76 51.57 -30.45
C ILE A 617 -31.68 52.52 -31.19
N LEU A 618 -32.73 53.05 -30.56
CA LEU A 618 -33.71 53.94 -31.21
C LEU A 618 -33.12 55.25 -31.71
N ASN A 619 -32.04 55.74 -31.08
CA ASN A 619 -31.30 56.95 -31.46
C ASN A 619 -30.10 56.69 -32.37
N SER A 620 -29.85 55.43 -32.76
CA SER A 620 -28.69 55.03 -33.60
C SER A 620 -27.32 55.30 -32.93
N GLN A 621 -27.25 55.23 -31.60
CA GLN A 621 -26.02 55.42 -30.83
C GLN A 621 -25.28 54.09 -30.64
N PHE A 622 -24.87 53.46 -31.74
CA PHE A 622 -24.12 52.20 -31.74
C PHE A 622 -23.37 52.00 -33.06
N GLU A 623 -22.41 51.08 -33.08
CA GLU A 623 -21.76 50.66 -34.32
C GLU A 623 -22.50 49.46 -34.97
N PRO A 624 -22.74 49.46 -36.31
CA PRO A 624 -23.47 48.38 -36.99
C PRO A 624 -22.91 46.96 -36.77
N ASN A 625 -21.59 46.83 -36.64
CA ASN A 625 -20.87 45.57 -36.37
C ASN A 625 -21.25 44.94 -35.01
N TRP A 626 -21.83 45.70 -34.07
CA TRP A 626 -22.32 45.18 -32.79
C TRP A 626 -23.63 44.39 -32.93
N ILE A 627 -24.36 44.54 -34.06
CA ILE A 627 -25.62 43.86 -34.33
C ILE A 627 -25.48 42.83 -35.47
N GLN A 628 -24.71 43.17 -36.50
CA GLN A 628 -24.62 42.36 -37.72
C GLN A 628 -24.14 40.94 -37.44
N GLY A 629 -24.99 39.95 -37.75
CA GLY A 629 -24.70 38.53 -37.51
C GLY A 629 -24.59 38.13 -36.03
N LYS A 630 -24.96 39.01 -35.10
CA LYS A 630 -24.93 38.77 -33.65
C LYS A 630 -26.27 38.27 -33.12
N ILE A 631 -26.26 37.72 -31.91
CA ILE A 631 -27.46 37.42 -31.14
C ILE A 631 -27.81 38.65 -30.33
N VAL A 632 -29.00 39.21 -30.56
CA VAL A 632 -29.48 40.37 -29.83
C VAL A 632 -30.54 39.94 -28.82
N LEU A 633 -30.30 40.17 -27.54
CA LEU A 633 -31.22 39.84 -26.45
C LEU A 633 -31.84 41.13 -25.91
N ILE A 634 -33.16 41.23 -25.99
CA ILE A 634 -33.95 42.38 -25.56
C ILE A 634 -34.66 42.00 -24.27
N GLY A 635 -34.48 42.77 -23.20
CA GLY A 635 -35.19 42.53 -21.94
C GLY A 635 -35.06 43.69 -20.96
N GLY A 636 -35.82 43.64 -19.86
CA GLY A 636 -35.80 44.68 -18.85
C GLY A 636 -34.53 44.64 -17.99
N ASP A 637 -33.87 45.79 -17.83
CA ASP A 637 -32.79 45.94 -16.87
C ASP A 637 -33.37 46.08 -15.45
N ASP A 638 -34.24 47.06 -15.15
CA ASP A 638 -34.38 47.49 -13.74
C ASP A 638 -35.79 47.38 -13.11
N ILE A 639 -36.83 46.97 -13.86
CA ILE A 639 -38.21 47.41 -13.52
C ILE A 639 -39.30 46.33 -13.68
N PHE A 640 -39.06 45.28 -14.47
CA PHE A 640 -40.12 44.32 -14.84
C PHE A 640 -40.22 43.11 -13.92
N GLN A 641 -39.14 42.81 -13.20
CA GLN A 641 -39.05 41.67 -12.28
C GLN A 641 -38.14 42.09 -11.12
N ASN A 642 -38.69 42.39 -9.94
CA ASN A 642 -37.93 42.51 -8.68
C ASN A 642 -37.26 41.17 -8.26
N TYR A 643 -37.09 40.24 -9.18
CA TYR A 643 -36.63 38.88 -8.93
C TYR A 643 -35.24 38.74 -9.53
N GLU A 644 -34.24 39.11 -8.74
CA GLU A 644 -32.90 38.58 -8.97
C GLU A 644 -32.88 37.09 -8.65
N PHE A 645 -32.26 36.32 -9.53
CA PHE A 645 -32.06 34.89 -9.38
C PHE A 645 -30.73 34.69 -8.66
N ASN A 646 -30.75 34.06 -7.49
CA ASN A 646 -29.52 33.73 -6.79
C ASN A 646 -28.73 32.69 -7.60
N THR A 647 -27.54 33.04 -8.06
CA THR A 647 -26.66 32.14 -8.80
C THR A 647 -25.34 31.93 -8.05
N PRO A 648 -24.54 30.91 -8.41
CA PRO A 648 -23.21 30.70 -7.84
C PRO A 648 -22.28 31.91 -7.88
N ILE A 649 -22.42 32.77 -8.90
CA ILE A 649 -21.58 33.95 -9.11
C ILE A 649 -22.20 35.25 -8.55
N GLY A 650 -23.32 35.13 -7.85
CA GLY A 650 -24.08 36.25 -7.28
C GLY A 650 -25.50 36.35 -7.86
N PRO A 651 -26.31 37.28 -7.36
CA PRO A 651 -27.65 37.55 -7.89
C PRO A 651 -27.56 38.04 -9.34
N LEU A 652 -28.35 37.45 -10.24
CA LEU A 652 -28.43 37.84 -11.65
C LEU A 652 -29.89 38.01 -12.09
N LYS A 653 -30.16 38.96 -12.97
CA LYS A 653 -31.50 39.13 -13.56
C LYS A 653 -31.75 38.03 -14.60
N GLY A 654 -33.02 37.68 -14.82
CA GLY A 654 -33.41 36.55 -15.68
C GLY A 654 -32.77 36.57 -17.06
N LEU A 655 -32.74 37.73 -17.72
CA LEU A 655 -32.11 37.94 -19.03
C LEU A 655 -30.63 37.52 -19.05
N PHE A 656 -29.88 37.86 -18.00
CA PHE A 656 -28.45 37.55 -17.91
C PHE A 656 -28.22 36.05 -17.68
N VAL A 657 -29.11 35.38 -16.92
CA VAL A 657 -29.08 33.91 -16.80
C VAL A 657 -29.29 33.26 -18.17
N GLN A 658 -30.26 33.73 -18.96
CA GLN A 658 -30.47 33.25 -20.33
C GLN A 658 -29.23 33.51 -21.21
N ALA A 659 -28.62 34.70 -21.12
CA ALA A 659 -27.40 35.03 -21.85
C ALA A 659 -26.22 34.10 -21.51
N HIS A 660 -26.05 33.74 -20.23
CA HIS A 660 -25.03 32.76 -19.82
C HIS A 660 -25.26 31.39 -20.44
N VAL A 661 -26.51 30.91 -20.50
CA VAL A 661 -26.85 29.62 -21.10
C VAL A 661 -26.61 29.63 -22.61
N ILE A 662 -27.04 30.70 -23.30
CA ILE A 662 -26.80 30.87 -24.75
C ILE A 662 -25.29 30.90 -25.03
N SER A 663 -24.54 31.70 -24.27
CA SER A 663 -23.07 31.77 -24.39
C SER A 663 -22.43 30.41 -24.13
N GLN A 664 -22.85 29.68 -23.09
CA GLN A 664 -22.34 28.34 -22.79
C GLN A 664 -22.57 27.38 -23.96
N MET A 665 -23.79 27.33 -24.50
CA MET A 665 -24.13 26.40 -25.58
C MET A 665 -23.30 26.69 -26.84
N ILE A 666 -23.21 27.95 -27.25
CA ILE A 666 -22.49 28.33 -28.46
C ILE A 666 -20.98 28.16 -28.25
N SER A 667 -20.45 28.57 -27.10
CA SER A 667 -19.02 28.43 -26.79
C SER A 667 -18.59 26.97 -26.70
N ALA A 668 -19.45 26.08 -26.18
CA ALA A 668 -19.15 24.66 -26.11
C ALA A 668 -19.08 23.99 -27.49
N VAL A 669 -19.81 24.51 -28.47
CA VAL A 669 -19.87 23.96 -29.84
C VAL A 669 -18.83 24.59 -30.77
N LEU A 670 -18.61 25.90 -30.66
CA LEU A 670 -17.71 26.65 -31.55
C LEU A 670 -16.29 26.79 -30.99
N ASP A 671 -16.16 27.02 -29.67
CA ASP A 671 -14.89 27.36 -29.02
C ASP A 671 -14.36 26.23 -28.13
N THR A 672 -15.04 25.08 -28.10
CA THR A 672 -14.73 23.94 -27.22
C THR A 672 -14.69 24.29 -25.72
N ARG A 673 -15.43 25.33 -25.29
CA ARG A 673 -15.55 25.68 -23.87
C ARG A 673 -16.15 24.49 -23.09
N PRO A 674 -15.52 24.01 -22.01
CA PRO A 674 -15.94 22.79 -21.35
C PRO A 674 -17.35 22.93 -20.76
N LEU A 675 -18.17 21.88 -20.93
CA LEU A 675 -19.40 21.71 -20.16
C LEU A 675 -19.05 21.12 -18.79
N ILE A 676 -19.89 21.36 -17.77
CA ILE A 676 -19.70 20.68 -16.49
C ILE A 676 -20.14 19.24 -16.64
N TRP A 677 -19.21 18.33 -16.36
CA TRP A 677 -19.41 16.89 -16.38
C TRP A 677 -18.98 16.27 -15.04
N TRP A 678 -19.44 15.07 -14.77
CA TRP A 678 -19.17 14.33 -13.54
C TRP A 678 -18.79 12.88 -13.87
N LEU A 679 -18.18 12.20 -12.90
CA LEU A 679 -17.86 10.78 -13.05
C LEU A 679 -19.12 9.92 -12.85
N PRO A 680 -19.19 8.73 -13.48
CA PRO A 680 -20.19 7.75 -13.12
C PRO A 680 -20.01 7.31 -11.65
N LEU A 681 -21.08 6.81 -11.04
CA LEU A 681 -21.11 6.39 -9.63
C LEU A 681 -19.93 5.52 -9.18
N TRP A 682 -19.52 4.56 -10.02
CA TRP A 682 -18.37 3.70 -9.71
C TRP A 682 -17.04 4.47 -9.69
N GLY A 683 -16.88 5.45 -10.59
CA GLY A 683 -15.69 6.28 -10.68
C GLY A 683 -15.57 7.22 -9.49
N GLU A 684 -16.68 7.81 -9.06
CA GLU A 684 -16.73 8.59 -7.80
C GLU A 684 -16.40 7.71 -6.59
N GLY A 685 -16.93 6.48 -6.54
CA GLY A 685 -16.63 5.51 -5.49
C GLY A 685 -15.14 5.16 -5.41
N ILE A 686 -14.47 4.94 -6.55
CA ILE A 686 -13.01 4.69 -6.60
C ILE A 686 -12.23 5.91 -6.08
N LEU A 687 -12.63 7.13 -6.46
CA LEU A 687 -11.94 8.34 -6.00
C LEU A 687 -12.07 8.53 -4.49
N ILE A 688 -13.28 8.33 -3.94
CA ILE A 688 -13.53 8.39 -2.50
C ILE A 688 -12.73 7.30 -1.77
N TRP A 689 -12.69 6.09 -2.32
CA TRP A 689 -11.91 4.99 -1.76
C TRP A 689 -10.41 5.27 -1.77
N PHE A 690 -9.88 5.84 -2.85
CA PHE A 690 -8.47 6.23 -2.93
C PHE A 690 -8.08 7.17 -1.78
N TRP A 691 -8.88 8.22 -1.54
CA TRP A 691 -8.63 9.17 -0.45
C TRP A 691 -8.91 8.58 0.94
N SER A 692 -9.87 7.67 1.06
CA SER A 692 -10.10 6.86 2.27
C SER A 692 -8.85 6.05 2.62
N PHE A 693 -8.36 5.25 1.67
CA PHE A 693 -7.18 4.40 1.83
C PHE A 693 -5.93 5.24 2.16
N PHE A 694 -5.71 6.33 1.42
CA PHE A 694 -4.58 7.22 1.66
C PHE A 694 -4.60 7.86 3.06
N GLY A 695 -5.78 8.28 3.55
CA GLY A 695 -5.93 8.76 4.93
C GLY A 695 -5.56 7.71 5.98
N GLY A 696 -5.94 6.45 5.75
CA GLY A 696 -5.54 5.32 6.59
C GLY A 696 -4.03 5.07 6.58
N ILE A 697 -3.37 5.18 5.42
CA ILE A 697 -1.91 5.03 5.28
C ILE A 697 -1.15 6.13 6.02
N ILE A 698 -1.59 7.39 5.91
CA ILE A 698 -0.98 8.53 6.62
C ILE A 698 -0.93 8.26 8.13
N VAL A 699 -2.07 7.86 8.72
CA VAL A 699 -2.14 7.52 10.14
C VAL A 699 -1.30 6.30 10.45
N TRP A 700 -1.41 5.23 9.66
CA TRP A 700 -0.67 4.00 9.89
C TRP A 700 0.85 4.22 9.97
N TYR A 701 1.40 5.09 9.11
CA TYR A 701 2.83 5.39 9.06
C TYR A 701 3.28 6.45 10.08
N LEU A 702 2.46 7.48 10.32
CA LEU A 702 2.86 8.68 11.09
C LEU A 702 2.23 8.79 12.49
N GLN A 703 1.42 7.82 12.94
CA GLN A 703 0.71 7.84 14.23
C GLN A 703 1.57 8.14 15.46
N LYS A 704 2.89 7.90 15.42
CA LYS A 704 3.80 8.15 16.54
C LYS A 704 4.11 9.64 16.77
N SER A 705 3.89 10.50 15.77
CA SER A 705 4.20 11.93 15.83
C SER A 705 2.97 12.78 15.48
N PRO A 706 2.27 13.38 16.47
CA PRO A 706 1.03 14.11 16.22
C PRO A 706 1.24 15.33 15.31
N LEU A 707 2.38 16.02 15.43
CA LEU A 707 2.72 17.15 14.56
C LEU A 707 2.88 16.73 13.10
N ARG A 708 3.65 15.65 12.83
CA ARG A 708 3.83 15.15 11.46
C ARG A 708 2.53 14.63 10.87
N LEU A 709 1.70 13.99 11.69
CA LEU A 709 0.38 13.52 11.28
C LEU A 709 -0.53 14.69 10.87
N PHE A 710 -0.58 15.75 11.68
CA PHE A 710 -1.35 16.96 11.37
C PHE A 710 -0.87 17.60 10.06
N LEU A 711 0.44 17.81 9.90
CA LEU A 711 1.02 18.40 8.70
C LEU A 711 0.74 17.56 7.45
N ALA A 712 0.91 16.23 7.53
CA ALA A 712 0.64 15.34 6.39
C ALA A 712 -0.84 15.32 6.01
N THR A 713 -1.75 15.33 6.99
CA THR A 713 -3.20 15.35 6.76
C THR A 713 -3.64 16.68 6.15
N ALA A 714 -3.13 17.80 6.66
CA ALA A 714 -3.39 19.14 6.13
C ALA A 714 -2.86 19.28 4.68
N LEU A 715 -1.66 18.76 4.41
CA LEU A 715 -1.10 18.72 3.07
C LEU A 715 -1.97 17.88 2.12
N ALA A 716 -2.41 16.70 2.55
CA ALA A 716 -3.25 15.82 1.74
C ALA A 716 -4.61 16.46 1.41
N LEU A 717 -5.27 17.11 2.37
CA LEU A 717 -6.51 17.87 2.16
C LEU A 717 -6.31 19.07 1.21
N THR A 718 -5.17 19.74 1.31
CA THR A 718 -4.80 20.85 0.41
C THR A 718 -4.62 20.34 -1.02
N ILE A 719 -3.87 19.24 -1.21
CA ILE A 719 -3.67 18.60 -2.51
C ILE A 719 -5.01 18.17 -3.10
N LEU A 720 -5.85 17.48 -2.33
CA LEU A 720 -7.19 17.07 -2.76
C LEU A 720 -8.02 18.26 -3.23
N SER A 721 -8.05 19.35 -2.46
CA SER A 721 -8.81 20.55 -2.79
C SER A 721 -8.30 21.23 -4.07
N LEU A 722 -6.98 21.35 -4.23
CA LEU A 722 -6.35 21.94 -5.41
C LEU A 722 -6.55 21.08 -6.67
N LEU A 723 -6.47 19.75 -6.54
CA LEU A 723 -6.76 18.83 -7.64
C LEU A 723 -8.21 18.95 -8.09
N CYS A 724 -9.16 18.90 -7.15
CA CYS A 724 -10.58 19.08 -7.47
C CYS A 724 -10.86 20.43 -8.14
N LEU A 725 -10.23 21.52 -7.67
CA LEU A 725 -10.35 22.83 -8.30
C LEU A 725 -9.75 22.82 -9.73
N GLY A 726 -8.55 22.26 -9.91
CA GLY A 726 -7.88 22.19 -11.22
C GLY A 726 -8.69 21.40 -12.25
N PHE A 727 -9.27 20.27 -11.85
CA PHE A 727 -10.20 19.48 -12.67
C PHE A 727 -11.49 20.25 -12.97
N PHE A 728 -12.02 21.00 -12.00
CA PHE A 728 -13.21 21.82 -12.19
C PHE A 728 -13.02 22.96 -13.22
N LEU A 729 -11.80 23.51 -13.34
CA LEU A 729 -11.48 24.47 -14.40
C LEU A 729 -11.57 23.86 -15.81
N GLN A 730 -11.44 22.54 -15.93
CA GLN A 730 -11.62 21.77 -17.17
C GLN A 730 -13.04 21.23 -17.33
N GLY A 731 -13.98 21.64 -16.46
CA GLY A 731 -15.37 21.20 -16.45
C GLY A 731 -15.64 19.95 -15.60
N ALA A 732 -14.63 19.31 -15.03
CA ALA A 732 -14.80 18.08 -14.26
C ALA A 732 -15.20 18.38 -12.80
N TRP A 733 -16.44 18.06 -12.42
CA TRP A 733 -16.90 18.23 -11.05
C TRP A 733 -16.69 16.94 -10.24
N LEU A 734 -15.67 16.96 -9.38
CA LEU A 734 -15.27 15.83 -8.56
C LEU A 734 -15.81 15.93 -7.11
N PRO A 735 -16.10 14.80 -6.44
CA PRO A 735 -16.72 14.73 -5.12
C PRO A 735 -15.73 15.07 -3.98
N LEU A 736 -15.38 16.36 -3.83
CA LEU A 736 -14.43 16.86 -2.83
C LEU A 736 -14.85 16.50 -1.40
N VAL A 737 -16.09 16.84 -1.02
CA VAL A 737 -16.57 16.72 0.36
C VAL A 737 -16.53 15.27 0.86
N PRO A 738 -17.15 14.28 0.21
CA PRO A 738 -17.08 12.90 0.69
C PRO A 738 -15.65 12.34 0.65
N SER A 739 -14.79 12.78 -0.28
CA SER A 739 -13.37 12.39 -0.32
C SER A 739 -12.58 12.93 0.87
N ALA A 740 -12.82 14.18 1.27
CA ALA A 740 -12.20 14.78 2.45
C ALA A 740 -12.69 14.09 3.75
N PHE A 741 -14.00 13.82 3.85
CA PHE A 741 -14.56 13.05 4.96
C PHE A 741 -13.98 11.64 5.02
N ALA A 742 -13.86 10.95 3.88
CA ALA A 742 -13.24 9.63 3.78
C ALA A 742 -11.81 9.62 4.32
N LEU A 743 -10.99 10.60 3.92
CA LEU A 743 -9.61 10.76 4.38
C LEU A 743 -9.54 10.89 5.90
N MET A 744 -10.34 11.79 6.48
CA MET A 744 -10.32 12.07 7.91
C MET A 744 -10.90 10.93 8.77
N THR A 745 -12.06 10.40 8.37
CA THR A 745 -12.78 9.36 9.13
C THR A 745 -12.01 8.04 9.13
N THR A 746 -11.47 7.63 7.98
CA THR A 746 -10.63 6.42 7.89
C THR A 746 -9.40 6.54 8.77
N GLY A 747 -8.71 7.68 8.72
CA GLY A 747 -7.56 7.94 9.58
C GLY A 747 -7.92 7.85 11.07
N THR A 748 -9.05 8.45 11.46
CA THR A 748 -9.53 8.42 12.85
C THR A 748 -9.83 7.00 13.33
N VAL A 749 -10.56 6.22 12.52
CA VAL A 749 -10.90 4.82 12.85
C VAL A 749 -9.65 3.94 12.93
N VAL A 750 -8.69 4.12 12.03
CA VAL A 750 -7.39 3.41 12.07
C VAL A 750 -6.61 3.77 13.34
N ALA A 751 -6.57 5.05 13.75
CA ALA A 751 -5.90 5.48 14.96
C ALA A 751 -6.54 4.91 16.24
N VAL A 752 -7.87 4.78 16.25
CA VAL A 752 -8.61 4.17 17.36
C VAL A 752 -8.37 2.67 17.41
N ALA A 753 -8.47 1.98 16.27
CA ALA A 753 -8.21 0.55 16.17
C ALA A 753 -6.77 0.19 16.60
N SER A 754 -5.79 1.04 16.26
CA SER A 754 -4.40 0.83 16.67
C SER A 754 -4.17 1.02 18.17
N LYS A 755 -4.91 1.93 18.83
CA LYS A 755 -4.86 2.11 20.31
C LYS A 755 -5.49 0.96 21.08
N PHE A 756 -6.62 0.42 20.60
CA PHE A 756 -7.27 -0.71 21.27
C PHE A 756 -6.41 -1.98 21.23
N GLN A 757 -5.73 -2.25 20.11
CA GLN A 757 -4.76 -3.36 19.99
C GLN A 757 -3.50 -3.22 20.85
N THR A 758 -3.20 -2.02 21.37
CA THR A 758 -2.07 -1.83 22.31
C THR A 758 -2.46 -2.01 23.78
N ARG A 759 -3.76 -2.10 24.08
CA ARG A 759 -4.28 -2.28 25.45
C ARG A 759 -4.76 -3.72 25.75
N SER A 760 -5.02 -4.52 24.71
CA SER A 760 -5.20 -5.98 24.77
C SER A 760 -3.87 -6.69 24.62
#